data_AF-A0A1I2RR37-F1
#
_entry.id   AF-A0A1I2RR37-F1
#
_cell.length_a   1.000
_cell.length_b   1.000
_cell.length_c   1.000
_cell.angle_alpha   90.00
_cell.angle_beta   90.00
_cell.angle_gamma   90.00
#
_symmetry.space_group_name_H-M   'P 1'
#
loop_
_entity.id
_entity.type
_entity.pdbx_description
1 polymer ?
#
loop_
_entity_poly.entity_id
_entity_poly.type
_entity_poly.pdbx_seq_one_letter_code
_entity_poly.pdbx_strand_id
1 'polypeptide(L)'
;MKTVLLSPRTGSITVGEIPAPGAAAGTVVIRNDYSLISAGTERATVSTGAQSLVGKARQRPEQVRQVLDTLKQTGLVDTYRMVQDRLDRPMQLGYSCAGTVLETGEGVNDIRPGMRVAAAGARYASHAEIVAVPRNLVVPVPEGVDTQWAAFATVGAVALQGIHQADAVPGSRIAVIGLGLVGQITLHLLRAYGYDALGIDPNPAMVALADSAGLVAYPRAADDLSRVLSRRWGGAGADAVLITAATTSSDPVEFAGSLARDRATVVVVGDVHVAPPRSSYYGKELTTRYARSYGPGRYDPRFEEGGQPYPEGYVPWTERRNLAEVLRLLATGALDFTALKPRVFPIEEAADAYEALKPSDTGRSVALLLRYPGTAQLAPPPAPPTGPRTWTVPSSTLRIAAIGAGNFATKMLFPQLKRESGVEFSWVASGRGLSAAHQGRRWGFRTIAENTETGLASGDADCVMVLSRHDSHGRYAAQVLRGGAALYCEKPLGLTEAELEDLADAWLASGAPAMAGFNRRFAPAMRVLRAALPAGAPLQITYRVFAGRLPPGHWYFDPLQGGRLLGEVCHFIDAVGFLIPGRPVDVRATGVDVRDPGAAQSVTLQLTYDDASTASIVYGGLTPSGAPKELLEVATDGLAARIDDFRSLTVWNGGRPATTKYRGAPKGHAAQMRALVRLVRNRTVDEESAREADFASALWSSLVACRAAQAVTADRAVEAAPSTPALARALGCPAPGTAGATAVPKPSSGSSSAATI
;
A
#
# COMPACT_ATOMS: atom_id res chain seq x y z
N MET A 1 12.22 15.87 -10.22
CA MET A 1 12.89 16.04 -8.92
C MET A 1 13.91 14.94 -8.69
N LYS A 2 15.01 15.26 -8.01
CA LYS A 2 16.08 14.33 -7.61
C LYS A 2 15.69 13.55 -6.36
N THR A 3 16.11 12.29 -6.30
CA THR A 3 15.93 11.40 -5.16
C THR A 3 17.08 10.39 -5.05
N VAL A 4 17.41 9.97 -3.85
CA VAL A 4 18.45 8.97 -3.60
C VAL A 4 17.84 7.57 -3.65
N LEU A 5 18.42 6.72 -4.50
CA LEU A 5 17.95 5.37 -4.78
C LEU A 5 19.03 4.33 -4.43
N LEU A 6 18.62 3.30 -3.72
CA LEU A 6 19.38 2.07 -3.51
C LEU A 6 18.92 1.01 -4.52
N SER A 7 19.86 0.40 -5.23
CA SER A 7 19.63 -0.80 -6.02
C SER A 7 19.69 -2.04 -5.12
N PRO A 8 18.59 -2.78 -4.89
CA PRO A 8 18.64 -4.01 -4.09
C PRO A 8 19.44 -5.13 -4.74
N ARG A 9 19.68 -5.06 -6.06
CA ARG A 9 20.47 -6.04 -6.80
C ARG A 9 21.97 -5.87 -6.51
N THR A 10 22.48 -4.65 -6.64
CA THR A 10 23.91 -4.34 -6.60
C THR A 10 24.37 -3.71 -5.29
N GLY A 11 23.44 -3.19 -4.48
CA GLY A 11 23.75 -2.37 -3.30
C GLY A 11 24.23 -0.96 -3.63
N SER A 12 24.25 -0.57 -4.92
CA SER A 12 24.74 0.74 -5.35
C SER A 12 23.74 1.85 -5.02
N ILE A 13 24.28 3.02 -4.69
CA ILE A 13 23.51 4.23 -4.37
C ILE A 13 23.66 5.20 -5.55
N THR A 14 22.55 5.75 -5.99
CA THR A 14 22.49 6.66 -7.15
C THR A 14 21.51 7.78 -6.88
N VAL A 15 21.73 8.93 -7.52
CA VAL A 15 20.75 10.02 -7.55
C VAL A 15 19.93 9.85 -8.84
N GLY A 16 18.65 9.55 -8.68
CA GLY A 16 17.71 9.37 -9.78
C GLY A 16 16.77 10.55 -9.92
N GLU A 17 16.22 10.74 -11.12
CA GLU A 17 15.14 11.70 -11.36
C GLU A 17 13.79 10.99 -11.45
N ILE A 18 12.85 11.46 -10.65
CA ILE A 18 11.46 11.01 -10.61
C ILE A 18 10.51 12.21 -10.66
N PRO A 19 9.23 12.01 -11.03
CA PRO A 19 8.22 13.05 -10.92
C PRO A 19 7.95 13.42 -9.45
N ALA A 20 7.53 14.67 -9.21
CA ALA A 20 7.15 15.12 -7.88
C ALA A 20 5.85 14.43 -7.42
N PRO A 21 5.74 14.06 -6.13
CA PRO A 21 4.49 13.52 -5.61
C PRO A 21 3.44 14.63 -5.46
N GLY A 22 2.18 14.31 -5.73
CA GLY A 22 1.03 15.19 -5.46
C GLY A 22 0.48 15.06 -4.04
N ALA A 23 -0.38 16.00 -3.64
CA ALA A 23 -1.03 16.01 -2.33
C ALA A 23 -2.24 15.06 -2.27
N ALA A 24 -2.02 13.80 -1.88
CA ALA A 24 -3.11 12.88 -1.56
C ALA A 24 -3.82 13.29 -0.26
N ALA A 25 -5.09 12.89 -0.09
CA ALA A 25 -5.84 13.12 1.15
C ALA A 25 -5.04 12.68 2.39
N GLY A 26 -5.05 13.50 3.44
CA GLY A 26 -4.32 13.26 4.68
C GLY A 26 -2.79 13.41 4.59
N THR A 27 -2.23 13.87 3.46
CA THR A 27 -0.78 14.05 3.29
C THR A 27 -0.37 15.52 3.17
N VAL A 28 0.90 15.78 3.46
CA VAL A 28 1.56 17.09 3.33
C VAL A 28 2.70 16.95 2.34
N VAL A 29 2.71 17.79 1.30
CA VAL A 29 3.78 17.85 0.32
C VAL A 29 4.82 18.86 0.80
N ILE A 30 6.06 18.40 0.96
CA ILE A 30 7.16 19.15 1.57
C ILE A 30 8.30 19.22 0.57
N ARG A 31 8.80 20.43 0.30
CA ARG A 31 10.11 20.64 -0.31
C ARG A 31 11.16 20.54 0.78
N ASN A 32 12.03 19.55 0.69
CA ASN A 32 13.10 19.38 1.67
C ASN A 32 14.13 20.50 1.53
N ASP A 33 14.57 21.04 2.66
CA ASP A 33 15.76 21.88 2.77
C ASP A 33 16.96 21.02 3.22
N TYR A 34 16.70 20.10 4.16
CA TYR A 34 17.65 19.14 4.68
C TYR A 34 17.03 17.77 4.93
N SER A 35 17.83 16.71 4.81
CA SER A 35 17.48 15.38 5.30
C SER A 35 18.68 14.72 5.98
N LEU A 36 18.41 13.91 7.01
CA LEU A 36 19.44 13.34 7.86
C LEU A 36 19.69 11.88 7.48
N ILE A 37 20.94 11.55 7.14
CA ILE A 37 21.39 10.17 6.96
C ILE A 37 21.91 9.65 8.30
N SER A 38 21.24 8.63 8.84
CA SER A 38 21.69 7.94 10.05
C SER A 38 22.60 6.76 9.71
N ALA A 39 23.85 6.85 10.19
CA ALA A 39 24.89 5.87 9.95
C ALA A 39 24.53 4.44 10.35
N GLY A 40 23.67 4.25 11.37
CA GLY A 40 23.26 2.92 11.83
C GLY A 40 22.21 2.29 10.93
N THR A 41 21.03 2.93 10.87
CA THR A 41 19.84 2.41 10.18
C THR A 41 20.05 2.29 8.67
N GLU A 42 20.70 3.27 8.05
CA GLU A 42 20.86 3.26 6.60
C GLU A 42 22.00 2.36 6.14
N ARG A 43 23.08 2.24 6.93
CA ARG A 43 24.14 1.25 6.67
C ARG A 43 23.59 -0.17 6.76
N ALA A 44 22.72 -0.47 7.72
CA ALA A 44 22.05 -1.77 7.77
C ALA A 44 21.25 -2.02 6.47
N THR A 45 20.51 -1.01 5.99
CA THR A 45 19.73 -1.10 4.75
C THR A 45 20.61 -1.30 3.51
N VAL A 46 21.70 -0.55 3.37
CA VAL A 46 22.66 -0.61 2.25
C VAL A 46 23.47 -1.92 2.28
N SER A 47 23.96 -2.33 3.45
CA SER A 47 24.73 -3.57 3.60
C SER A 47 23.91 -4.82 3.27
N THR A 48 22.63 -4.87 3.65
CA THR A 48 21.73 -5.93 3.17
C THR A 48 21.54 -5.88 1.65
N GLY A 49 21.51 -4.68 1.05
CA GLY A 49 21.47 -4.49 -0.41
C GLY A 49 22.71 -5.01 -1.13
N ALA A 50 23.89 -4.87 -0.52
CA ALA A 50 25.19 -5.26 -1.09
C ALA A 50 25.53 -6.77 -0.95
N GLN A 51 24.77 -7.53 -0.17
CA GLN A 51 25.02 -8.97 0.02
C GLN A 51 24.68 -9.83 -1.21
N SER A 52 25.35 -10.98 -1.31
CA SER A 52 25.00 -12.04 -2.27
C SER A 52 23.57 -12.55 -2.02
N LEU A 53 22.94 -13.17 -3.02
CA LEU A 53 21.58 -13.72 -2.89
C LEU A 53 21.46 -14.72 -1.73
N VAL A 54 22.51 -15.51 -1.49
CA VAL A 54 22.59 -16.45 -0.36
C VAL A 54 22.69 -15.72 0.98
N GLY A 55 23.46 -14.63 1.06
CA GLY A 55 23.53 -13.77 2.25
C GLY A 55 22.17 -13.15 2.59
N LYS A 56 21.49 -12.59 1.57
CA LYS A 56 20.14 -12.02 1.70
C LYS A 56 19.11 -13.06 2.17
N ALA A 57 19.19 -14.29 1.64
CA ALA A 57 18.32 -15.39 2.04
C ALA A 57 18.53 -15.79 3.51
N ARG A 58 19.77 -15.86 3.97
CA ARG A 58 20.11 -16.23 5.35
C ARG A 58 19.63 -15.20 6.39
N GLN A 59 19.67 -13.91 6.06
CA GLN A 59 19.17 -12.84 6.95
C GLN A 59 17.64 -12.73 7.00
N ARG A 60 16.93 -13.35 6.05
CA ARG A 60 15.46 -13.20 5.92
C ARG A 60 14.78 -14.56 5.73
N PRO A 61 14.86 -15.45 6.74
CA PRO A 61 14.33 -16.82 6.63
C PRO A 61 12.83 -16.85 6.32
N GLU A 62 12.05 -15.88 6.81
CA GLU A 62 10.63 -15.77 6.48
C GLU A 62 10.38 -15.44 5.00
N GLN A 63 11.19 -14.57 4.39
CA GLN A 63 11.06 -14.26 2.97
C GLN A 63 11.45 -15.47 2.11
N VAL A 64 12.42 -16.27 2.55
CA VAL A 64 12.76 -17.55 1.89
C VAL A 64 11.58 -18.51 1.97
N ARG A 65 10.92 -18.64 3.14
CA ARG A 65 9.73 -19.46 3.29
C ARG A 65 8.60 -18.99 2.37
N GLN A 66 8.34 -17.69 2.29
CA GLN A 66 7.38 -17.11 1.35
C GLN A 66 7.71 -17.45 -0.12
N VAL A 67 8.99 -17.38 -0.50
CA VAL A 67 9.43 -17.75 -1.86
C VAL A 67 9.22 -19.25 -2.11
N LEU A 68 9.53 -20.12 -1.14
CA LEU A 68 9.29 -21.56 -1.26
C LEU A 68 7.79 -21.91 -1.34
N ASP A 69 6.95 -21.22 -0.58
CA ASP A 69 5.50 -21.39 -0.64
C ASP A 69 4.96 -20.89 -1.99
N THR A 70 5.47 -19.78 -2.49
CA THR A 70 5.15 -19.26 -3.84
C THR A 70 5.62 -20.20 -4.95
N LEU A 71 6.80 -20.82 -4.78
CA LEU A 71 7.35 -21.82 -5.70
C LEU A 71 6.41 -23.02 -5.83
N LYS A 72 5.88 -23.51 -4.71
CA LYS A 72 4.90 -24.60 -4.69
C LYS A 72 3.57 -24.22 -5.35
N GLN A 73 3.17 -22.96 -5.25
CA GLN A 73 1.87 -22.48 -5.76
C GLN A 73 1.89 -22.09 -7.24
N THR A 74 2.95 -21.43 -7.71
CA THR A 74 3.02 -20.82 -9.05
C THR A 74 4.11 -21.40 -9.94
N GLY A 75 4.95 -22.30 -9.44
CA GLY A 75 6.02 -22.94 -10.20
C GLY A 75 7.30 -22.12 -10.28
N LEU A 76 8.36 -22.74 -10.82
CA LEU A 76 9.74 -22.23 -10.80
C LEU A 76 9.92 -20.93 -11.57
N VAL A 77 9.41 -20.87 -12.79
CA VAL A 77 9.65 -19.74 -13.71
C VAL A 77 9.03 -18.44 -13.18
N ASP A 78 7.77 -18.50 -12.72
CA ASP A 78 7.07 -17.30 -12.26
C ASP A 78 7.55 -16.84 -10.88
N THR A 79 7.98 -17.76 -10.03
CA THR A 79 8.65 -17.44 -8.76
C THR A 79 10.00 -16.78 -9.01
N TYR A 80 10.80 -17.31 -9.94
CA TYR A 80 12.07 -16.70 -10.34
C TYR A 80 11.87 -15.28 -10.86
N ARG A 81 10.92 -15.06 -11.77
CA ARG A 81 10.56 -13.72 -12.29
C ARG A 81 10.12 -12.78 -11.17
N MET A 82 9.32 -13.26 -10.21
CA MET A 82 8.88 -12.46 -9.06
C MET A 82 10.07 -11.99 -8.21
N VAL A 83 11.04 -12.87 -7.95
CA VAL A 83 12.25 -12.53 -7.19
C VAL A 83 13.10 -11.53 -7.97
N GLN A 84 13.30 -11.74 -9.27
CA GLN A 84 14.01 -10.80 -10.14
C GLN A 84 13.34 -9.42 -10.15
N ASP A 85 12.03 -9.36 -10.39
CA ASP A 85 11.25 -8.12 -10.38
C ASP A 85 11.40 -7.35 -9.06
N ARG A 86 11.46 -8.06 -7.93
CA ARG A 86 11.66 -7.45 -6.61
C ARG A 86 13.06 -6.90 -6.42
N LEU A 87 14.08 -7.56 -6.97
CA LEU A 87 15.48 -7.12 -6.91
C LEU A 87 15.78 -5.96 -7.86
N ASP A 88 15.05 -5.86 -8.97
CA ASP A 88 15.20 -4.80 -9.98
C ASP A 88 14.50 -3.49 -9.62
N ARG A 89 13.62 -3.51 -8.61
CA ARG A 89 12.93 -2.32 -8.14
C ARG A 89 13.86 -1.48 -7.25
N PRO A 90 14.22 -0.25 -7.66
CA PRO A 90 14.98 0.65 -6.80
C PRO A 90 14.18 0.97 -5.53
N MET A 91 14.89 1.21 -4.44
CA MET A 91 14.32 1.63 -3.15
C MET A 91 14.74 3.06 -2.84
N GLN A 92 13.78 3.89 -2.45
CA GLN A 92 14.08 5.20 -1.87
C GLN A 92 14.70 5.05 -0.48
N LEU A 93 15.77 5.78 -0.22
CA LEU A 93 16.39 5.91 1.09
C LEU A 93 15.86 7.15 1.83
N GLY A 94 16.16 7.25 3.12
CA GLY A 94 15.73 8.35 3.98
C GLY A 94 14.43 8.09 4.74
N TYR A 95 14.38 8.67 5.94
CA TYR A 95 13.23 8.59 6.84
C TYR A 95 13.09 9.82 7.76
N SER A 96 13.94 10.83 7.60
CA SER A 96 13.98 12.03 8.42
C SER A 96 14.37 13.24 7.58
N CYS A 97 13.48 14.22 7.48
CA CYS A 97 13.73 15.44 6.73
C CYS A 97 13.06 16.65 7.37
N ALA A 98 13.47 17.84 6.95
CA ALA A 98 12.82 19.08 7.28
C ALA A 98 12.86 20.03 6.09
N GLY A 99 11.85 20.87 5.98
CA GLY A 99 11.70 21.76 4.84
C GLY A 99 10.44 22.60 4.89
N THR A 100 10.00 23.05 3.72
CA THR A 100 8.85 23.96 3.57
C THR A 100 7.67 23.25 2.91
N VAL A 101 6.48 23.47 3.44
CA VAL A 101 5.23 22.91 2.89
C VAL A 101 4.91 23.60 1.56
N LEU A 102 4.70 22.80 0.51
CA LEU A 102 4.24 23.29 -0.80
C LEU A 102 2.73 23.20 -0.93
N GLU A 103 2.14 22.08 -0.51
CA GLU A 103 0.72 21.76 -0.68
C GLU A 103 0.25 20.83 0.45
N THR A 104 -1.05 20.84 0.75
CA THR A 104 -1.68 19.94 1.72
C THR A 104 -2.88 19.27 1.10
N GLY A 105 -3.00 17.95 1.29
CA GLY A 105 -4.15 17.20 0.84
C GLY A 105 -5.39 17.44 1.69
N GLU A 106 -6.53 16.99 1.18
CA GLU A 106 -7.82 17.06 1.88
C GLU A 106 -7.74 16.47 3.30
N GLY A 107 -8.45 17.09 4.25
CA GLY A 107 -8.46 16.66 5.67
C GLY A 107 -7.29 17.21 6.51
N VAL A 108 -6.32 17.89 5.90
CA VAL A 108 -5.21 18.50 6.64
C VAL A 108 -5.53 19.95 7.02
N ASN A 109 -5.86 20.18 8.30
CA ASN A 109 -6.39 21.47 8.78
C ASN A 109 -5.44 22.30 9.65
N ASP A 110 -4.30 21.77 10.06
CA ASP A 110 -3.40 22.40 11.02
C ASP A 110 -1.97 22.60 10.48
N ILE A 111 -1.75 22.47 9.16
CA ILE A 111 -0.52 22.82 8.42
C ILE A 111 -0.96 23.50 7.13
N ARG A 112 -0.22 24.50 6.69
CA ARG A 112 -0.51 25.30 5.50
C ARG A 112 0.75 25.43 4.62
N PRO A 113 0.58 25.63 3.30
CA PRO A 113 1.67 26.02 2.41
C PRO A 113 2.49 27.19 2.99
N GLY A 114 3.81 27.12 2.82
CA GLY A 114 4.76 28.10 3.35
C GLY A 114 5.27 27.82 4.78
N MET A 115 4.60 26.96 5.56
CA MET A 115 5.10 26.59 6.88
C MET A 115 6.37 25.74 6.79
N ARG A 116 7.30 25.95 7.73
CA ARG A 116 8.45 25.05 7.93
C ARG A 116 8.02 23.86 8.78
N VAL A 117 8.42 22.66 8.39
CA VAL A 117 8.02 21.41 9.05
C VAL A 117 9.18 20.43 9.12
N ALA A 118 9.18 19.58 10.16
CA ALA A 118 9.98 18.37 10.24
C ALA A 118 9.07 17.17 9.96
N ALA A 119 9.62 16.14 9.33
CA ALA A 119 8.88 14.97 8.90
C ALA A 119 9.65 13.68 9.16
N ALA A 120 8.89 12.64 9.53
CA ALA A 120 9.36 11.28 9.74
C ALA A 120 8.74 10.30 8.73
N GLY A 121 9.27 9.08 8.70
CA GLY A 121 8.65 7.95 8.03
C GLY A 121 9.52 7.37 6.94
N ALA A 122 9.94 6.11 7.11
CA ALA A 122 10.61 5.39 6.03
C ALA A 122 9.66 5.26 4.84
N ARG A 123 10.12 5.61 3.63
CA ARG A 123 9.33 5.72 2.38
C ARG A 123 8.45 6.98 2.26
N TYR A 124 8.40 7.82 3.29
CA TYR A 124 7.67 9.08 3.26
C TYR A 124 8.66 10.25 3.30
N ALA A 125 9.36 10.44 4.42
CA ALA A 125 10.43 11.42 4.61
C ALA A 125 11.75 10.98 3.95
N SER A 126 11.69 10.61 2.66
CA SER A 126 12.82 10.11 1.88
C SER A 126 13.84 11.21 1.51
N HIS A 127 15.05 10.79 1.16
CA HIS A 127 16.07 11.66 0.59
C HIS A 127 15.69 12.06 -0.84
N ALA A 128 14.96 13.15 -0.95
CA ALA A 128 14.32 13.63 -2.17
C ALA A 128 14.09 15.14 -2.09
N GLU A 129 14.07 15.84 -3.23
CA GLU A 129 13.79 17.30 -3.23
C GLU A 129 12.37 17.61 -2.76
N ILE A 130 11.39 16.80 -3.16
CA ILE A 130 9.98 16.93 -2.76
C ILE A 130 9.48 15.58 -2.24
N VAL A 131 8.80 15.58 -1.11
CA VAL A 131 8.21 14.38 -0.47
C VAL A 131 6.74 14.62 -0.13
N ALA A 132 5.93 13.57 -0.16
CA ALA A 132 4.57 13.58 0.37
C ALA A 132 4.52 12.70 1.62
N VAL A 133 4.18 13.31 2.75
CA VAL A 133 4.26 12.66 4.07
C VAL A 133 2.89 12.67 4.73
N PRO A 134 2.41 11.53 5.26
CA PRO A 134 1.16 11.49 6.01
C PRO A 134 1.16 12.47 7.18
N ARG A 135 0.01 13.10 7.43
CA ARG A 135 -0.11 14.21 8.39
C ARG A 135 0.45 13.90 9.78
N ASN A 136 0.19 12.70 10.29
CA ASN A 136 0.63 12.34 11.64
C ASN A 136 2.14 12.17 11.79
N LEU A 137 2.89 12.18 10.69
CA LEU A 137 4.34 12.12 10.69
C LEU A 137 4.99 13.51 10.46
N VAL A 138 4.20 14.60 10.46
CA VAL A 138 4.67 15.95 10.19
C VAL A 138 4.40 16.87 11.38
N VAL A 139 5.39 17.67 11.77
CA VAL A 139 5.30 18.64 12.86
C VAL A 139 5.82 20.01 12.40
N PRO A 140 5.10 21.11 12.68
CA PRO A 140 5.61 22.47 12.45
C PRO A 140 6.93 22.72 13.17
N VAL A 141 7.89 23.34 12.47
CA VAL A 141 9.15 23.80 13.06
C VAL A 141 8.90 25.14 13.76
N PRO A 142 9.18 25.25 15.07
CA PRO A 142 9.03 26.51 15.79
C PRO A 142 9.88 27.64 15.19
N GLU A 143 9.48 28.88 15.44
CA GLU A 143 10.31 30.05 15.13
C GLU A 143 11.67 29.95 15.86
N GLY A 144 12.73 30.44 15.22
CA GLY A 144 14.10 30.37 15.76
C GLY A 144 14.83 29.04 15.55
N VAL A 145 14.13 27.94 15.23
CA VAL A 145 14.79 26.65 14.92
C VAL A 145 15.15 26.59 13.43
N ASP A 146 16.44 26.38 13.14
CA ASP A 146 16.93 26.14 11.77
C ASP A 146 16.47 24.77 11.25
N THR A 147 16.08 24.71 9.97
CA THR A 147 15.61 23.47 9.34
C THR A 147 16.69 22.38 9.30
N GLN A 148 17.98 22.74 9.29
CA GLN A 148 19.07 21.77 9.39
C GLN A 148 19.00 20.95 10.70
N TRP A 149 18.61 21.58 11.81
CA TRP A 149 18.48 20.93 13.12
C TRP A 149 17.13 20.24 13.26
N ALA A 150 16.09 20.81 12.67
CA ALA A 150 14.78 20.17 12.60
C ALA A 150 14.83 18.81 11.87
N ALA A 151 15.75 18.62 10.91
CA ALA A 151 15.95 17.34 10.23
C ALA A 151 16.42 16.21 11.18
N PHE A 152 16.89 16.53 12.39
CA PHE A 152 17.22 15.54 13.43
C PHE A 152 16.02 15.09 14.26
N ALA A 153 14.86 15.74 14.14
CA ALA A 153 13.69 15.50 15.00
C ALA A 153 13.28 14.01 15.06
N THR A 154 13.31 13.30 13.94
CA THR A 154 12.97 11.87 13.90
C THR A 154 13.96 11.02 14.68
N VAL A 155 15.26 11.29 14.57
CA VAL A 155 16.29 10.53 15.30
C VAL A 155 16.31 10.92 16.78
N GLY A 156 16.04 12.18 17.10
CA GLY A 156 15.75 12.62 18.47
C GLY A 156 14.54 11.90 19.06
N ALA A 157 13.48 11.70 18.29
CA ALA A 157 12.31 10.97 18.74
C ALA A 157 12.61 9.48 19.00
N VAL A 158 13.53 8.86 18.24
CA VAL A 158 14.03 7.51 18.54
C VAL A 158 14.76 7.46 19.87
N ALA A 159 15.66 8.42 20.12
CA ALA A 159 16.37 8.53 21.40
C ALA A 159 15.41 8.78 22.56
N LEU A 160 14.47 9.71 22.39
CA LEU A 160 13.46 10.06 23.39
C LEU A 160 12.54 8.89 23.72
N GLN A 161 12.13 8.10 22.73
CA GLN A 161 11.38 6.88 22.98
C GLN A 161 12.17 5.87 23.81
N GLY A 162 13.49 5.76 23.60
CA GLY A 162 14.38 4.97 24.46
C GLY A 162 14.34 5.44 25.92
N ILE A 163 14.37 6.76 26.15
CA ILE A 163 14.27 7.36 27.48
C ILE A 163 12.89 7.06 28.11
N HIS A 164 11.79 7.20 27.37
CA HIS A 164 10.46 6.87 27.88
C HIS A 164 10.32 5.39 28.28
N GLN A 165 10.96 4.47 27.54
CA GLN A 165 10.95 3.06 27.91
C GLN A 165 11.74 2.74 29.18
N ALA A 166 12.71 3.59 29.55
CA ALA A 166 13.45 3.43 30.80
C ALA A 166 12.55 3.62 32.03
N ASP A 167 11.46 4.38 31.89
CA ASP A 167 10.48 4.64 32.95
C ASP A 167 11.15 5.18 34.23
N ALA A 168 12.15 6.04 34.00
CA ALA A 168 12.98 6.66 35.01
C ALA A 168 12.57 8.12 35.19
N VAL A 169 12.70 8.64 36.41
CA VAL A 169 12.40 10.04 36.74
C VAL A 169 13.65 10.91 36.67
N PRO A 170 13.54 12.23 36.40
CA PRO A 170 14.68 13.15 36.48
C PRO A 170 15.51 12.96 37.77
N GLY A 171 16.82 13.12 37.67
CA GLY A 171 17.78 12.78 38.73
C GLY A 171 18.17 11.29 38.80
N SER A 172 17.49 10.39 38.08
CA SER A 172 17.92 8.98 37.99
C SER A 172 19.27 8.86 37.27
N ARG A 173 20.02 7.83 37.64
CA ARG A 173 21.34 7.49 37.08
C ARG A 173 21.18 6.64 35.84
N ILE A 174 21.64 7.13 34.70
CA ILE A 174 21.41 6.48 33.42
C ILE A 174 22.73 6.24 32.69
N ALA A 175 22.97 4.99 32.29
CA ALA A 175 24.10 4.63 31.42
C ALA A 175 23.63 4.46 29.97
N VAL A 176 24.37 5.02 29.01
CA VAL A 176 24.13 4.85 27.57
C VAL A 176 25.28 4.05 26.97
N ILE A 177 25.00 2.89 26.39
CA ILE A 177 25.99 2.02 25.73
C ILE A 177 25.89 2.19 24.22
N GLY A 178 26.97 2.69 23.60
CA GLY A 178 27.08 2.93 22.16
C GLY A 178 26.82 4.38 21.78
N LEU A 179 27.87 5.18 21.67
CA LEU A 179 27.86 6.62 21.39
C LEU A 179 27.98 6.97 19.90
N GLY A 180 27.32 6.17 19.05
CA GLY A 180 26.96 6.61 17.71
C GLY A 180 25.91 7.73 17.76
N LEU A 181 25.36 8.13 16.60
CA LEU A 181 24.43 9.26 16.50
C LEU A 181 23.27 9.23 17.53
N VAL A 182 22.58 8.09 17.65
CA VAL A 182 21.46 7.94 18.60
C VAL A 182 21.95 8.07 20.04
N GLY A 183 23.09 7.46 20.38
CA GLY A 183 23.67 7.54 21.72
C GLY A 183 24.09 8.95 22.11
N GLN A 184 24.71 9.69 21.18
CA GLN A 184 25.05 11.11 21.39
C GLN A 184 23.79 11.93 21.67
N ILE A 185 22.78 11.83 20.80
CA ILE A 185 21.51 12.56 20.98
C ILE A 185 20.82 12.15 22.29
N THR A 186 20.89 10.87 22.66
CA THR A 186 20.34 10.37 23.93
C THR A 186 21.00 11.06 25.13
N LEU A 187 22.33 11.22 25.16
CA LEU A 187 23.02 11.94 26.24
C LEU A 187 22.62 13.42 26.32
N HIS A 188 22.49 14.09 25.17
CA HIS A 188 22.02 15.48 25.11
C HIS A 188 20.60 15.61 25.69
N LEU A 189 19.68 14.71 25.32
CA LEU A 189 18.32 14.70 25.84
C LEU A 189 18.31 14.40 27.34
N LEU A 190 19.05 13.39 27.81
CA LEU A 190 19.14 13.05 29.23
C LEU A 190 19.64 14.23 30.07
N ARG A 191 20.63 14.98 29.57
CA ARG A 191 21.09 16.22 30.21
C ARG A 191 19.99 17.28 30.25
N ALA A 192 19.26 17.49 29.15
CA ALA A 192 18.17 18.47 29.06
C ALA A 192 17.03 18.17 30.05
N TYR A 193 16.75 16.89 30.31
CA TYR A 193 15.75 16.46 31.29
C TYR A 193 16.28 16.36 32.74
N GLY A 194 17.56 16.65 32.99
CA GLY A 194 18.14 16.64 34.33
C GLY A 194 18.43 15.25 34.90
N TYR A 195 18.71 14.25 34.05
CA TYR A 195 19.21 12.95 34.49
C TYR A 195 20.71 13.00 34.80
N ASP A 196 21.16 12.16 35.74
CA ASP A 196 22.59 11.91 35.94
C ASP A 196 23.07 10.84 34.96
N ALA A 197 23.42 11.27 33.75
CA ALA A 197 23.74 10.39 32.64
C ALA A 197 25.23 10.32 32.30
N LEU A 198 25.68 9.16 31.83
CA LEU A 198 26.98 8.97 31.21
C LEU A 198 26.91 8.04 30.01
N GLY A 199 27.87 8.22 29.10
CA GLY A 199 28.05 7.43 27.90
C GLY A 199 29.21 6.44 27.98
N ILE A 200 29.10 5.31 27.30
CA ILE A 200 30.18 4.33 27.17
C ILE A 200 30.26 3.85 25.71
N ASP A 201 31.45 3.91 25.12
CA ASP A 201 31.70 3.43 23.76
C ASP A 201 33.08 2.78 23.63
N PRO A 202 33.26 1.73 22.81
CA PRO A 202 34.58 1.18 22.50
C PRO A 202 35.46 2.10 21.62
N ASN A 203 34.86 3.01 20.85
CA ASN A 203 35.57 3.93 19.96
C ASN A 203 35.93 5.24 20.69
N PRO A 204 37.23 5.52 20.93
CA PRO A 204 37.66 6.74 21.61
C PRO A 204 37.21 8.04 20.93
N ALA A 205 37.01 8.03 19.61
CA ALA A 205 36.53 9.21 18.89
C ALA A 205 35.09 9.58 19.28
N MET A 206 34.24 8.58 19.58
CA MET A 206 32.86 8.81 19.99
C MET A 206 32.80 9.34 21.43
N VAL A 207 33.70 8.85 22.30
CA VAL A 207 33.89 9.37 23.66
C VAL A 207 34.34 10.83 23.62
N ALA A 208 35.38 11.13 22.84
CA ALA A 208 35.91 12.50 22.68
C ALA A 208 34.86 13.47 22.10
N LEU A 209 33.99 12.99 21.21
CA LEU A 209 32.88 13.79 20.68
C LEU A 209 31.91 14.20 21.80
N ALA A 210 31.50 13.24 22.64
CA ALA A 210 30.63 13.51 23.78
C ALA A 210 31.28 14.47 24.79
N ASP A 211 32.56 14.25 25.11
CA ASP A 211 33.32 15.11 26.01
C ASP A 211 33.43 16.54 25.46
N SER A 212 33.61 16.71 24.14
CA SER A 212 33.66 18.03 23.50
C SER A 212 32.33 18.80 23.57
N ALA A 213 31.22 18.09 23.79
CA ALA A 213 29.90 18.67 24.05
C ALA A 213 29.63 18.91 25.55
N GLY A 214 30.63 18.68 26.41
CA GLY A 214 30.50 18.76 27.87
C GLY A 214 29.62 17.66 28.45
N LEU A 215 29.47 16.53 27.76
CA LEU A 215 28.79 15.34 28.25
C LEU A 215 29.83 14.42 28.92
N VAL A 216 29.38 13.55 29.82
CA VAL A 216 30.27 12.60 30.52
C VAL A 216 30.32 11.30 29.72
N ALA A 217 31.47 10.92 29.20
CA ALA A 217 31.65 9.64 28.51
C ALA A 217 32.95 8.93 28.91
N TYR A 218 32.97 7.60 28.75
CA TYR A 218 34.13 6.78 29.06
C TYR A 218 34.38 5.71 27.99
N PRO A 219 35.64 5.34 27.72
CA PRO A 219 35.93 4.22 26.85
C PRO A 219 35.61 2.88 27.52
N ARG A 220 35.01 1.94 26.77
CA ARG A 220 34.63 0.60 27.26
C ARG A 220 35.80 -0.21 27.82
N ALA A 221 37.01 0.04 27.31
CA ALA A 221 38.24 -0.64 27.68
C ALA A 221 39.04 0.09 28.79
N ALA A 222 38.48 1.11 29.44
CA ALA A 222 39.18 1.78 30.55
C ALA A 222 39.38 0.82 31.72
N ASP A 223 40.64 0.62 32.12
CA ASP A 223 41.06 -0.32 33.18
C ASP A 223 40.33 -0.08 34.52
N ASP A 224 39.93 1.17 34.79
CA ASP A 224 39.29 1.59 36.03
C ASP A 224 37.79 1.95 35.87
N LEU A 225 37.13 1.59 34.77
CA LEU A 225 35.73 2.00 34.51
C LEU A 225 34.80 1.66 35.69
N SER A 226 34.89 0.45 36.22
CA SER A 226 34.10 0.02 37.39
C SER A 226 34.37 0.89 38.63
N ARG A 227 35.62 1.33 38.85
CA ARG A 227 35.98 2.22 39.96
C ARG A 227 35.45 3.63 39.75
N VAL A 228 35.53 4.15 38.53
CA VAL A 228 35.00 5.47 38.16
C VAL A 228 33.49 5.52 38.39
N LEU A 229 32.78 4.50 37.90
CA LEU A 229 31.33 4.37 38.10
C LEU A 229 30.98 4.22 39.58
N SER A 230 31.77 3.45 40.33
CA SER A 230 31.58 3.31 41.78
C SER A 230 31.77 4.63 42.53
N ARG A 231 32.73 5.47 42.12
CA ARG A 231 32.94 6.81 42.70
C ARG A 231 31.80 7.77 42.35
N ARG A 232 31.26 7.73 41.12
CA ARG A 232 30.16 8.60 40.70
C ARG A 232 28.83 8.24 41.37
N TRP A 233 28.52 6.94 41.42
CA TRP A 233 27.21 6.44 41.85
C TRP A 233 27.23 5.66 43.17
N GLY A 234 28.30 5.79 43.95
CA GLY A 234 28.45 5.14 45.26
C GLY A 234 28.39 3.60 45.20
N GLY A 235 28.75 2.99 44.08
CA GLY A 235 28.69 1.53 43.86
C GLY A 235 27.28 0.96 43.64
N ALA A 236 26.24 1.79 43.64
CA ALA A 236 24.86 1.32 43.54
C ALA A 236 24.41 0.97 42.12
N GLY A 237 25.13 1.37 41.07
CA GLY A 237 24.81 1.07 39.65
C GLY A 237 23.77 2.01 39.03
N ALA A 238 23.49 1.83 37.74
CA ALA A 238 22.54 2.65 36.99
C ALA A 238 21.09 2.22 37.26
N ASP A 239 20.18 3.18 37.43
CA ASP A 239 18.73 2.97 37.54
C ASP A 239 18.13 2.46 36.23
N ALA A 240 18.70 2.89 35.09
CA ALA A 240 18.43 2.34 33.78
C ALA A 240 19.67 2.34 32.88
N VAL A 241 19.72 1.40 31.93
CA VAL A 241 20.77 1.31 30.92
C VAL A 241 20.14 1.31 29.53
N LEU A 242 20.50 2.26 28.68
CA LEU A 242 20.03 2.37 27.29
C LEU A 242 21.11 1.84 26.35
N ILE A 243 20.77 0.84 25.55
CA ILE A 243 21.66 0.24 24.56
C ILE A 243 21.33 0.84 23.20
N THR A 244 22.20 1.73 22.72
CA THR A 244 22.12 2.43 21.42
C THR A 244 23.15 1.91 20.41
N ALA A 245 23.93 0.89 20.79
CA ALA A 245 24.91 0.21 19.94
C ALA A 245 24.26 -0.55 18.77
N ALA A 246 25.06 -0.83 17.73
CA ALA A 246 24.69 -1.69 16.61
C ALA A 246 25.78 -2.75 16.40
N THR A 247 25.49 -4.03 16.69
CA THR A 247 26.45 -5.15 16.59
C THR A 247 25.74 -6.49 16.58
N THR A 248 26.36 -7.53 16.00
CA THR A 248 25.84 -8.91 16.07
C THR A 248 26.17 -9.61 17.39
N SER A 249 26.91 -8.97 18.30
CA SER A 249 27.30 -9.52 19.60
C SER A 249 26.26 -9.24 20.69
N SER A 250 26.22 -10.10 21.72
CA SER A 250 25.47 -9.87 22.97
C SER A 250 26.24 -9.07 24.03
N ASP A 251 27.51 -8.73 23.79
CA ASP A 251 28.35 -7.98 24.76
C ASP A 251 27.66 -6.71 25.31
N PRO A 252 26.99 -5.85 24.51
CA PRO A 252 26.29 -4.69 25.07
C PRO A 252 25.20 -5.04 26.09
N VAL A 253 24.51 -6.18 25.89
CA VAL A 253 23.44 -6.66 26.77
C VAL A 253 24.02 -7.27 28.05
N GLU A 254 25.08 -8.06 27.92
CA GLU A 254 25.82 -8.62 29.06
C GLU A 254 26.41 -7.50 29.93
N PHE A 255 27.05 -6.52 29.29
CA PHE A 255 27.63 -5.37 29.93
C PHE A 255 26.58 -4.47 30.58
N ALA A 256 25.41 -4.27 29.96
CA ALA A 256 24.31 -3.56 30.60
C ALA A 256 23.92 -4.19 31.95
N GLY A 257 23.91 -5.52 32.03
CA GLY A 257 23.63 -6.24 33.28
C GLY A 257 24.67 -6.02 34.38
N SER A 258 25.93 -5.74 34.04
CA SER A 258 26.96 -5.42 35.02
C SER A 258 26.83 -3.99 35.57
N LEU A 259 26.45 -3.03 34.71
CA LEU A 259 26.23 -1.63 35.07
C LEU A 259 24.93 -1.39 35.86
N ALA A 260 23.90 -2.16 35.56
CA ALA A 260 22.58 -2.05 36.15
C ALA A 260 22.58 -2.31 37.66
N ARG A 261 21.83 -1.51 38.40
CA ARG A 261 21.52 -1.81 39.80
C ARG A 261 20.49 -2.94 39.92
N ASP A 262 20.28 -3.41 41.14
CA ASP A 262 19.15 -4.30 41.46
C ASP A 262 17.81 -3.65 41.06
N ARG A 263 16.95 -4.39 40.35
CA ARG A 263 15.66 -3.96 39.76
C ARG A 263 15.75 -2.77 38.80
N ALA A 264 16.85 -2.66 38.04
CA ALA A 264 16.98 -1.67 36.98
C ALA A 264 16.31 -2.12 35.67
N THR A 265 16.07 -1.15 34.79
CA THR A 265 15.56 -1.39 33.44
C THR A 265 16.69 -1.32 32.42
N VAL A 266 16.81 -2.31 31.55
CA VAL A 266 17.69 -2.31 30.38
C VAL A 266 16.82 -2.10 29.12
N VAL A 267 17.05 -1.00 28.41
CA VAL A 267 16.30 -0.63 27.20
C VAL A 267 17.14 -0.86 25.96
N VAL A 268 16.65 -1.71 25.06
CA VAL A 268 17.26 -1.95 23.75
C VAL A 268 16.68 -0.95 22.75
N VAL A 269 17.52 -0.02 22.29
CA VAL A 269 17.18 0.99 21.27
C VAL A 269 17.85 0.68 19.94
N GLY A 270 19.11 0.23 19.99
CA GLY A 270 19.91 -0.14 18.82
C GLY A 270 19.67 -1.58 18.33
N ASP A 271 20.48 -1.99 17.35
CA ASP A 271 20.38 -3.30 16.71
C ASP A 271 21.47 -4.23 17.26
N VAL A 272 21.14 -4.99 18.31
CA VAL A 272 22.06 -5.89 19.02
C VAL A 272 21.51 -7.30 19.13
N HIS A 273 22.38 -8.30 19.27
CA HIS A 273 21.93 -9.64 19.61
C HIS A 273 21.50 -9.69 21.09
N VAL A 274 20.20 -9.86 21.33
CA VAL A 274 19.64 -9.84 22.69
C VAL A 274 19.63 -11.24 23.28
N ALA A 275 20.66 -11.55 24.08
CA ALA A 275 20.78 -12.78 24.85
C ALA A 275 21.18 -12.46 26.31
N PRO A 276 20.24 -12.05 27.17
CA PRO A 276 20.56 -11.65 28.54
C PRO A 276 21.11 -12.83 29.36
N PRO A 277 22.30 -12.70 29.98
CA PRO A 277 22.87 -13.76 30.81
C PRO A 277 22.05 -13.96 32.08
N ARG A 278 21.66 -15.22 32.36
CA ARG A 278 20.83 -15.56 33.51
C ARG A 278 21.45 -15.10 34.83
N SER A 279 22.75 -15.27 35.03
CA SER A 279 23.43 -14.98 36.31
C SER A 279 23.25 -13.55 36.79
N SER A 280 23.44 -12.54 35.92
CA SER A 280 23.32 -11.13 36.31
C SER A 280 21.88 -10.60 36.22
N TYR A 281 21.10 -11.03 35.23
CA TYR A 281 19.73 -10.54 35.04
C TYR A 281 18.75 -11.14 36.06
N TYR A 282 18.86 -12.45 36.34
CA TYR A 282 18.03 -13.10 37.35
C TYR A 282 18.41 -12.64 38.75
N GLY A 283 19.71 -12.58 39.07
CA GLY A 283 20.19 -12.21 40.39
C GLY A 283 19.86 -10.77 40.81
N LYS A 284 19.71 -9.86 39.83
CA LYS A 284 19.35 -8.46 40.05
C LYS A 284 17.90 -8.12 39.68
N GLU A 285 17.06 -9.11 39.34
CA GLU A 285 15.68 -8.88 38.87
C GLU A 285 15.56 -7.81 37.77
N LEU A 286 16.45 -7.85 36.76
CA LEU A 286 16.47 -6.83 35.71
C LEU A 286 15.32 -6.99 34.72
N THR A 287 14.76 -5.87 34.28
CA THR A 287 13.73 -5.84 33.23
C THR A 287 14.33 -5.42 31.89
N THR A 288 14.16 -6.23 30.85
CA THR A 288 14.56 -5.87 29.48
C THR A 288 13.37 -5.35 28.68
N ARG A 289 13.49 -4.16 28.09
CA ARG A 289 12.46 -3.53 27.23
C ARG A 289 13.02 -3.17 25.87
N TYR A 290 12.16 -3.14 24.84
CA TYR A 290 12.51 -2.66 23.49
C TYR A 290 11.89 -1.30 23.22
N ALA A 291 12.69 -0.37 22.69
CA ALA A 291 12.18 0.90 22.18
C ALA A 291 11.71 0.74 20.74
N ARG A 292 10.41 0.95 20.49
CA ARG A 292 9.83 0.91 19.15
C ARG A 292 10.14 2.21 18.39
N SER A 293 11.28 2.26 17.69
CA SER A 293 11.66 3.38 16.82
C SER A 293 11.36 4.74 17.49
N TYR A 294 10.66 5.67 16.82
CA TYR A 294 10.28 6.97 17.35
C TYR A 294 8.97 6.97 18.17
N GLY A 295 8.34 5.82 18.45
CA GLY A 295 7.28 5.69 19.46
C GLY A 295 5.98 5.00 19.00
N PRO A 296 4.96 4.98 19.88
CA PRO A 296 3.59 4.58 19.56
C PRO A 296 3.04 5.31 18.32
N GLY A 297 2.35 4.59 17.45
CA GLY A 297 1.92 5.04 16.11
C GLY A 297 2.69 4.31 15.02
N ARG A 298 3.98 4.06 15.29
CA ARG A 298 4.84 3.33 14.36
C ARG A 298 4.29 1.95 14.05
N TYR A 299 4.19 1.66 12.75
CA TYR A 299 3.64 0.43 12.17
C TYR A 299 2.12 0.24 12.35
N ASP A 300 1.37 1.27 12.75
CA ASP A 300 -0.09 1.30 12.70
C ASP A 300 -0.55 2.16 11.52
N PRO A 301 -0.97 1.56 10.38
CA PRO A 301 -1.41 2.31 9.21
C PRO A 301 -2.60 3.23 9.48
N ARG A 302 -3.44 2.93 10.49
CA ARG A 302 -4.57 3.79 10.85
C ARG A 302 -4.08 5.12 11.44
N PHE A 303 -3.00 5.06 12.21
CA PHE A 303 -2.36 6.25 12.77
C PHE A 303 -1.52 6.98 11.72
N GLU A 304 -0.56 6.27 11.10
CA GLU A 304 0.39 6.86 10.15
C GLU A 304 -0.32 7.38 8.90
N GLU A 305 -1.04 6.53 8.18
CA GLU A 305 -1.65 6.83 6.88
C GLU A 305 -3.09 7.34 7.02
N GLY A 306 -3.87 6.72 7.92
CA GLY A 306 -5.27 7.05 8.15
C GLY A 306 -5.52 8.30 8.99
N GLY A 307 -4.48 8.91 9.56
CA GLY A 307 -4.59 10.13 10.36
C GLY A 307 -5.33 9.98 11.69
N GLN A 308 -5.66 8.76 12.11
CA GLN A 308 -6.44 8.52 13.34
C GLN A 308 -5.57 8.73 14.59
N PRO A 309 -5.93 9.63 15.51
CA PRO A 309 -5.17 9.83 16.74
C PRO A 309 -5.42 8.69 17.74
N TYR A 310 -4.47 8.49 18.66
CA TYR A 310 -4.75 7.72 19.88
C TYR A 310 -5.41 8.62 20.93
N PRO A 311 -6.21 8.04 21.84
CA PRO A 311 -6.67 8.75 23.03
C PRO A 311 -5.48 9.25 23.86
N GLU A 312 -5.31 10.57 23.92
CA GLU A 312 -4.11 11.20 24.49
C GLU A 312 -3.86 10.81 25.96
N GLY A 313 -4.94 10.67 26.76
CA GLY A 313 -4.84 10.26 28.16
C GLY A 313 -4.30 8.82 28.38
N TYR A 314 -4.35 7.97 27.34
CA TYR A 314 -3.86 6.59 27.40
C TYR A 314 -2.53 6.42 26.68
N VAL A 315 -2.28 7.20 25.62
CA VAL A 315 -1.04 7.17 24.84
C VAL A 315 -0.49 8.59 24.75
N PRO A 316 0.14 9.10 25.82
CA PRO A 316 0.57 10.49 25.89
C PRO A 316 1.72 10.80 24.95
N TRP A 317 2.61 9.83 24.69
CA TRP A 317 3.79 9.99 23.86
C TRP A 317 3.64 9.20 22.56
N THR A 318 3.06 9.81 21.54
CA THR A 318 3.05 9.27 20.17
C THR A 318 4.33 9.65 19.44
N GLU A 319 4.58 9.01 18.30
CA GLU A 319 5.69 9.39 17.43
C GLU A 319 5.67 10.87 17.04
N ARG A 320 4.50 11.40 16.69
CA ARG A 320 4.31 12.83 16.38
C ARG A 320 4.71 13.71 17.56
N ARG A 321 4.29 13.34 18.77
CA ARG A 321 4.57 14.12 19.98
C ARG A 321 6.05 14.03 20.39
N ASN A 322 6.69 12.89 20.21
CA ASN A 322 8.12 12.75 20.39
C ASN A 322 8.91 13.66 19.42
N LEU A 323 8.50 13.74 18.14
CA LEU A 323 9.08 14.69 17.18
C LEU A 323 8.89 16.14 17.65
N ALA A 324 7.67 16.50 18.07
CA ALA A 324 7.35 17.85 18.53
C ALA A 324 8.16 18.25 19.77
N GLU A 325 8.40 17.32 20.69
CA GLU A 325 9.18 17.59 21.88
C GLU A 325 10.66 17.85 21.58
N VAL A 326 11.26 17.13 20.62
CA VAL A 326 12.62 17.42 20.16
C VAL A 326 12.70 18.84 19.59
N LEU A 327 11.73 19.23 18.76
CA LEU A 327 11.67 20.58 18.19
C LEU A 327 11.45 21.65 19.27
N ARG A 328 10.63 21.36 20.29
CA ARG A 328 10.41 22.26 21.43
C ARG A 328 11.71 22.47 22.20
N LEU A 329 12.46 21.41 22.48
CA LEU A 329 13.75 21.50 23.19
C LEU A 329 14.82 22.26 22.41
N LEU A 330 14.85 22.11 21.08
CA LEU A 330 15.69 22.92 20.19
C LEU A 330 15.28 24.39 20.26
N ALA A 331 13.98 24.69 20.22
CA ALA A 331 13.46 26.06 20.27
C ALA A 331 13.78 26.76 21.59
N THR A 332 13.75 26.03 22.71
CA THR A 332 14.11 26.59 24.03
C THR A 332 15.62 26.64 24.27
N GLY A 333 16.45 26.15 23.33
CA GLY A 333 17.90 26.02 23.51
C GLY A 333 18.33 24.98 24.56
N ALA A 334 17.39 24.15 25.04
CA ALA A 334 17.69 23.07 25.99
C ALA A 334 18.39 21.90 25.30
N LEU A 335 18.22 21.79 23.98
CA LEU A 335 18.90 20.85 23.11
C LEU A 335 19.69 21.61 22.06
N ASP A 336 20.93 21.17 21.82
CA ASP A 336 21.82 21.72 20.80
C ASP A 336 22.59 20.59 20.12
N PHE A 337 22.55 20.56 18.79
CA PHE A 337 23.20 19.56 17.94
C PHE A 337 24.45 20.09 17.23
N THR A 338 24.84 21.35 17.44
CA THR A 338 26.05 21.95 16.85
C THR A 338 27.30 21.13 17.16
N ALA A 339 27.41 20.62 18.39
CA ALA A 339 28.53 19.82 18.85
C ALA A 339 28.67 18.47 18.11
N LEU A 340 27.60 17.97 17.48
CA LEU A 340 27.65 16.74 16.66
C LEU A 340 28.43 16.91 15.36
N LYS A 341 28.72 18.17 14.96
CA LYS A 341 29.50 18.54 13.77
C LYS A 341 29.08 17.74 12.53
N PRO A 342 27.81 17.84 12.09
CA PRO A 342 27.35 17.09 10.94
C PRO A 342 28.10 17.51 9.67
N ARG A 343 28.45 16.54 8.83
CA ARG A 343 28.94 16.83 7.47
C ARG A 343 27.75 17.04 6.55
N VAL A 344 27.79 18.10 5.75
CA VAL A 344 26.71 18.45 4.83
C VAL A 344 27.16 18.17 3.40
N PHE A 345 26.36 17.43 2.66
CA PHE A 345 26.58 17.14 1.24
C PHE A 345 25.40 17.68 0.44
N PRO A 346 25.61 18.20 -0.78
CA PRO A 346 24.51 18.42 -1.72
C PRO A 346 23.90 17.06 -2.14
N ILE A 347 22.61 17.01 -2.50
CA ILE A 347 21.95 15.76 -2.91
C ILE A 347 22.67 15.07 -4.09
N GLU A 348 23.27 15.84 -4.98
CA GLU A 348 24.04 15.33 -6.12
C GLU A 348 25.21 14.43 -5.70
N GLU A 349 25.78 14.69 -4.53
CA GLU A 349 26.90 13.94 -3.93
C GLU A 349 26.41 12.90 -2.92
N ALA A 350 25.14 12.48 -2.99
CA ALA A 350 24.60 11.51 -2.03
C ALA A 350 25.43 10.22 -1.99
N ALA A 351 25.92 9.72 -3.12
CA ALA A 351 26.77 8.52 -3.14
C ALA A 351 28.04 8.69 -2.26
N ASP A 352 28.69 9.86 -2.33
CA ASP A 352 29.88 10.18 -1.54
C ASP A 352 29.53 10.32 -0.05
N ALA A 353 28.35 10.84 0.27
CA ALA A 353 27.85 10.87 1.65
C ALA A 353 27.74 9.45 2.24
N TYR A 354 27.23 8.47 1.49
CA TYR A 354 27.19 7.08 1.98
C TYR A 354 28.55 6.39 2.02
N GLU A 355 29.47 6.73 1.12
CA GLU A 355 30.85 6.26 1.20
C GLU A 355 31.54 6.77 2.47
N ALA A 356 31.27 8.01 2.87
CA ALA A 356 31.73 8.59 4.14
C ALA A 356 31.14 7.90 5.39
N LEU A 357 30.12 7.05 5.27
CA LEU A 357 29.61 6.24 6.37
C LEU A 357 30.43 4.98 6.65
N LYS A 358 31.39 4.61 5.80
CA LYS A 358 32.16 3.37 5.99
C LYS A 358 33.04 3.47 7.25
N PRO A 359 33.22 2.35 8.01
CA PRO A 359 33.95 2.34 9.29
C PRO A 359 35.33 3.02 9.26
N SER A 360 36.04 2.95 8.12
CA SER A 360 37.35 3.59 7.93
C SER A 360 37.35 5.12 8.05
N ASP A 361 36.19 5.80 7.90
CA ASP A 361 36.06 7.27 8.01
C ASP A 361 35.19 7.71 9.20
N THR A 362 34.71 6.76 10.03
CA THR A 362 33.78 7.01 11.17
C THR A 362 34.38 7.79 12.35
N GLY A 363 35.66 8.19 12.27
CA GLY A 363 36.28 9.10 13.23
C GLY A 363 36.01 10.58 12.95
N ARG A 364 35.42 10.96 11.80
CA ARG A 364 35.27 12.37 11.38
C ARG A 364 33.91 13.00 11.63
N SER A 365 32.81 12.24 11.62
CA SER A 365 31.45 12.73 11.96
C SER A 365 30.48 11.58 12.16
N VAL A 366 29.52 11.73 13.09
CA VAL A 366 28.46 10.75 13.38
C VAL A 366 27.12 11.05 12.69
N ALA A 367 26.99 12.23 12.10
CA ALA A 367 25.77 12.71 11.46
C ALA A 367 26.10 13.25 10.07
N LEU A 368 25.35 12.83 9.05
CA LEU A 368 25.46 13.39 7.71
C LEU A 368 24.13 13.99 7.30
N LEU A 369 24.17 15.18 6.70
CA LEU A 369 23.01 15.86 6.15
C LEU A 369 23.12 15.92 4.63
N LEU A 370 22.02 15.68 3.94
CA LEU A 370 21.85 16.09 2.55
C LEU A 370 21.15 17.44 2.53
N ARG A 371 21.75 18.41 1.83
CA ARG A 371 21.19 19.74 1.56
C ARG A 371 20.59 19.78 0.17
N TYR A 372 19.47 20.48 0.04
CA TYR A 372 18.75 20.66 -1.20
C TYR A 372 18.82 22.11 -1.68
N PRO A 373 18.76 22.37 -3.00
CA PRO A 373 18.89 23.71 -3.56
C PRO A 373 17.72 24.65 -3.26
N GLY A 374 16.61 24.17 -2.67
CA GLY A 374 15.45 24.99 -2.30
C GLY A 374 14.62 25.54 -3.47
N THR A 375 15.04 25.28 -4.71
CA THR A 375 14.40 25.79 -5.94
C THR A 375 13.34 24.86 -6.53
N ALA A 376 13.20 23.64 -6.00
CA ALA A 376 12.19 22.71 -6.48
C ALA A 376 10.78 23.28 -6.27
N GLN A 377 9.94 23.16 -7.30
CA GLN A 377 8.54 23.60 -7.28
C GLN A 377 7.66 22.46 -7.79
N LEU A 378 6.41 22.43 -7.34
CA LEU A 378 5.39 21.63 -8.00
C LEU A 378 5.09 22.29 -9.35
N ALA A 379 4.94 21.49 -10.40
CA ALA A 379 4.40 22.03 -11.64
C ALA A 379 2.96 22.50 -11.35
N PRO A 380 2.55 23.66 -11.89
CA PRO A 380 1.16 24.08 -11.76
C PRO A 380 0.25 23.00 -12.37
N PRO A 381 -0.87 22.65 -11.71
CA PRO A 381 -1.80 21.70 -12.28
C PRO A 381 -2.28 22.26 -13.63
N PRO A 382 -2.25 21.46 -14.70
CA PRO A 382 -2.77 21.90 -15.97
C PRO A 382 -4.26 22.23 -15.82
N ALA A 383 -4.70 23.27 -16.53
CA ALA A 383 -6.10 23.63 -16.53
C ALA A 383 -6.94 22.39 -16.94
N PRO A 384 -8.05 22.09 -16.22
CA PRO A 384 -8.93 21.02 -16.65
C PRO A 384 -9.37 21.29 -18.08
N PRO A 385 -9.48 20.26 -18.93
CA PRO A 385 -9.96 20.44 -20.30
C PRO A 385 -11.31 21.17 -20.25
N THR A 386 -11.40 22.30 -20.94
CA THR A 386 -12.61 23.12 -21.00
C THR A 386 -13.55 22.57 -22.07
N GLY A 387 -14.68 22.01 -21.62
CA GLY A 387 -15.77 21.54 -22.46
C GLY A 387 -15.76 20.03 -22.74
N PRO A 388 -16.92 19.44 -23.07
CA PRO A 388 -17.02 18.03 -23.42
C PRO A 388 -16.20 17.75 -24.69
N ARG A 389 -15.17 16.91 -24.57
CA ARG A 389 -14.46 16.38 -25.73
C ARG A 389 -15.26 15.20 -26.29
N THR A 390 -15.69 15.32 -27.53
CA THR A 390 -16.27 14.19 -28.26
C THR A 390 -15.17 13.20 -28.59
N TRP A 391 -15.35 11.93 -28.23
CA TRP A 391 -14.40 10.88 -28.57
C TRP A 391 -14.24 10.72 -30.10
N THR A 392 -13.00 10.57 -30.55
CA THR A 392 -12.64 10.33 -31.94
C THR A 392 -11.89 9.01 -32.10
N VAL A 393 -12.16 8.30 -33.20
CA VAL A 393 -11.45 7.05 -33.53
C VAL A 393 -9.97 7.36 -33.86
N PRO A 394 -8.99 6.62 -33.32
CA PRO A 394 -7.58 6.83 -33.63
C PRO A 394 -7.23 6.52 -35.09
N SER A 395 -6.35 7.31 -35.72
CA SER A 395 -6.08 7.26 -37.16
C SER A 395 -5.09 6.17 -37.63
N SER A 396 -4.26 5.58 -36.74
CA SER A 396 -3.39 4.42 -37.06
C SER A 396 -2.76 3.76 -35.84
N THR A 397 -2.16 4.55 -34.95
CA THR A 397 -1.56 4.07 -33.69
C THR A 397 -2.50 4.35 -32.53
N LEU A 398 -2.75 3.34 -31.68
CA LEU A 398 -3.53 3.46 -30.46
C LEU A 398 -2.60 3.82 -29.29
N ARG A 399 -2.74 5.04 -28.76
CA ARG A 399 -1.98 5.53 -27.61
C ARG A 399 -2.70 5.15 -26.32
N ILE A 400 -2.08 4.27 -25.53
CA ILE A 400 -2.61 3.81 -24.24
C ILE A 400 -1.85 4.47 -23.11
N ALA A 401 -2.59 5.09 -22.19
CA ALA A 401 -2.09 5.56 -20.91
C ALA A 401 -2.52 4.65 -19.75
N ALA A 402 -1.84 4.76 -18.62
CA ALA A 402 -2.16 4.00 -17.42
C ALA A 402 -2.12 4.85 -16.13
N ILE A 403 -3.20 4.78 -15.36
CA ILE A 403 -3.28 5.27 -13.99
C ILE A 403 -3.06 4.07 -13.08
N GLY A 404 -1.86 3.96 -12.53
CA GLY A 404 -1.39 2.80 -11.78
C GLY A 404 -0.60 1.82 -12.66
N ALA A 405 0.53 1.36 -12.12
CA ALA A 405 1.38 0.34 -12.75
C ALA A 405 1.75 -0.74 -11.73
N GLY A 406 0.74 -1.23 -10.99
CA GLY A 406 0.91 -2.25 -9.97
C GLY A 406 1.24 -3.62 -10.53
N ASN A 407 1.49 -4.59 -9.64
CA ASN A 407 1.91 -5.94 -10.00
C ASN A 407 0.96 -6.62 -11.00
N PHE A 408 -0.35 -6.41 -10.88
CA PHE A 408 -1.33 -7.01 -11.77
C PHE A 408 -1.16 -6.49 -13.21
N ALA A 409 -1.16 -5.17 -13.40
CA ALA A 409 -0.96 -4.52 -14.69
C ALA A 409 0.31 -5.03 -15.40
N THR A 410 1.42 -5.05 -14.68
CA THR A 410 2.75 -5.38 -15.23
C THR A 410 2.90 -6.86 -15.56
N LYS A 411 2.13 -7.74 -14.90
CA LYS A 411 2.21 -9.19 -15.12
C LYS A 411 1.16 -9.70 -16.09
N MET A 412 -0.04 -9.12 -16.07
CA MET A 412 -1.20 -9.68 -16.76
C MET A 412 -1.63 -8.86 -17.98
N LEU A 413 -1.48 -7.53 -17.96
CA LEU A 413 -2.08 -6.64 -18.96
C LEU A 413 -1.03 -6.10 -19.95
N PHE A 414 -0.02 -5.37 -19.45
CA PHE A 414 1.01 -4.75 -20.28
C PHE A 414 1.76 -5.72 -21.21
N PRO A 415 2.11 -6.96 -20.79
CA PRO A 415 2.73 -7.92 -21.71
C PRO A 415 1.85 -8.31 -22.89
N GLN A 416 0.53 -8.27 -22.74
CA GLN A 416 -0.40 -8.62 -23.82
C GLN A 416 -0.53 -7.44 -24.78
N LEU A 417 -0.71 -6.22 -24.25
CA LEU A 417 -0.79 -5.00 -25.06
C LEU A 417 0.49 -4.72 -25.86
N LYS A 418 1.67 -5.02 -25.29
CA LYS A 418 2.95 -4.86 -26.01
C LYS A 418 3.07 -5.76 -27.24
N ARG A 419 2.30 -6.85 -27.32
CA ARG A 419 2.29 -7.77 -28.47
C ARG A 419 1.33 -7.34 -29.57
N GLU A 420 0.42 -6.39 -29.30
CA GLU A 420 -0.54 -5.89 -30.27
C GLU A 420 0.12 -4.88 -31.22
N SER A 421 -0.08 -5.05 -32.52
CA SER A 421 0.48 -4.16 -33.53
C SER A 421 -0.19 -2.78 -33.47
N GLY A 422 0.61 -1.72 -33.57
CA GLY A 422 0.14 -0.33 -33.55
C GLY A 422 -0.36 0.16 -32.19
N VAL A 423 0.05 -0.47 -31.09
CA VAL A 423 -0.20 0.01 -29.72
C VAL A 423 1.07 0.69 -29.20
N GLU A 424 0.92 1.91 -28.69
CA GLU A 424 2.00 2.66 -28.04
C GLU A 424 1.60 3.03 -26.62
N PHE A 425 2.55 2.94 -25.69
CA PHE A 425 2.36 3.41 -24.32
C PHE A 425 2.68 4.89 -24.24
N SER A 426 1.66 5.72 -24.02
CA SER A 426 1.78 7.17 -23.99
C SER A 426 2.32 7.66 -22.64
N TRP A 427 1.45 7.75 -21.63
CA TRP A 427 1.85 8.20 -20.30
C TRP A 427 1.43 7.24 -19.19
N VAL A 428 2.20 7.23 -18.10
CA VAL A 428 1.87 6.51 -16.87
C VAL A 428 1.91 7.45 -15.67
N ALA A 429 0.88 7.37 -14.82
CA ALA A 429 0.82 8.03 -13.52
C ALA A 429 0.69 6.99 -12.41
N SER A 430 1.23 7.26 -11.22
CA SER A 430 1.04 6.42 -10.03
C SER A 430 1.12 7.31 -8.78
N GLY A 431 0.38 6.95 -7.73
CA GLY A 431 0.44 7.67 -6.43
C GLY A 431 1.81 7.61 -5.75
N ARG A 432 2.79 6.88 -6.31
CA ARG A 432 4.20 6.90 -5.88
C ARG A 432 5.09 7.15 -7.11
N GLY A 433 5.74 8.31 -7.16
CA GLY A 433 6.57 8.75 -8.31
C GLY A 433 7.65 7.73 -8.72
N LEU A 434 8.27 7.04 -7.76
CA LEU A 434 9.26 5.99 -8.04
C LEU A 434 8.67 4.80 -8.81
N SER A 435 7.45 4.38 -8.46
CA SER A 435 6.78 3.25 -9.13
C SER A 435 6.42 3.62 -10.57
N ALA A 436 5.92 4.85 -10.79
CA ALA A 436 5.64 5.35 -12.14
C ALA A 436 6.93 5.42 -12.97
N ALA A 437 8.02 5.97 -12.41
CA ALA A 437 9.28 6.10 -13.12
C ALA A 437 9.90 4.75 -13.50
N HIS A 438 9.97 3.81 -12.55
CA HIS A 438 10.54 2.48 -12.81
C HIS A 438 9.71 1.71 -13.85
N GLN A 439 8.38 1.66 -13.68
CA GLN A 439 7.52 0.92 -14.59
C GLN A 439 7.39 1.62 -15.95
N GLY A 440 7.34 2.95 -15.98
CA GLY A 440 7.32 3.76 -17.20
C GLY A 440 8.51 3.46 -18.10
N ARG A 441 9.73 3.52 -17.54
CA ARG A 441 10.96 3.17 -18.28
C ARG A 441 10.96 1.71 -18.72
N ARG A 442 10.57 0.77 -17.86
CA ARG A 442 10.55 -0.67 -18.17
C ARG A 442 9.63 -1.02 -19.34
N TRP A 443 8.45 -0.42 -19.40
CA TRP A 443 7.44 -0.74 -20.43
C TRP A 443 7.54 0.16 -21.67
N GLY A 444 8.34 1.24 -21.58
CA GLY A 444 8.55 2.20 -22.66
C GLY A 444 7.39 3.17 -22.81
N PHE A 445 6.83 3.66 -21.70
CA PHE A 445 5.92 4.80 -21.73
C PHE A 445 6.70 6.05 -22.16
N ARG A 446 6.17 6.81 -23.12
CA ARG A 446 6.80 8.05 -23.61
C ARG A 446 6.95 9.10 -22.50
N THR A 447 5.95 9.19 -21.63
CA THR A 447 5.90 10.18 -20.55
C THR A 447 5.62 9.51 -19.21
N ILE A 448 6.35 9.92 -18.17
CA ILE A 448 6.03 9.56 -16.79
C ILE A 448 5.39 10.82 -16.18
N ALA A 449 4.07 10.80 -16.04
CA ALA A 449 3.32 11.95 -15.56
C ALA A 449 3.55 12.14 -14.05
N GLU A 450 3.48 13.40 -13.60
CA GLU A 450 3.63 13.76 -12.18
C GLU A 450 2.50 13.21 -11.32
N ASN A 451 1.28 13.32 -11.83
CA ASN A 451 0.07 12.82 -11.22
C ASN A 451 -0.95 12.43 -12.31
N THR A 452 -2.11 11.95 -11.88
CA THR A 452 -3.16 11.52 -12.81
C THR A 452 -3.72 12.70 -13.60
N GLU A 453 -3.92 13.84 -12.95
CA GLU A 453 -4.51 15.04 -13.48
C GLU A 453 -3.67 15.62 -14.63
N THR A 454 -2.34 15.68 -14.45
CA THR A 454 -1.38 16.09 -15.49
C THR A 454 -1.38 15.15 -16.68
N GLY A 455 -1.42 13.84 -16.44
CA GLY A 455 -1.54 12.84 -17.49
C GLY A 455 -2.82 13.02 -18.31
N LEU A 456 -3.98 13.15 -17.65
CA LEU A 456 -5.28 13.35 -18.30
C LEU A 456 -5.33 14.65 -19.11
N ALA A 457 -4.86 15.76 -18.54
CA ALA A 457 -4.90 17.06 -19.20
C ALA A 457 -4.02 17.14 -20.45
N SER A 458 -2.97 16.31 -20.56
CA SER A 458 -2.13 16.25 -21.76
C SER A 458 -2.93 15.93 -23.04
N GLY A 459 -4.07 15.23 -22.91
CA GLY A 459 -4.85 14.73 -24.04
C GLY A 459 -4.10 13.75 -24.94
N ASP A 460 -2.92 13.27 -24.52
CA ASP A 460 -2.04 12.45 -25.34
C ASP A 460 -2.34 10.94 -25.21
N ALA A 461 -3.59 10.58 -24.97
CA ALA A 461 -4.02 9.19 -24.89
C ALA A 461 -5.38 9.00 -25.54
N ASP A 462 -5.51 7.96 -26.36
CA ASP A 462 -6.76 7.56 -26.98
C ASP A 462 -7.57 6.66 -26.04
N CYS A 463 -6.86 5.88 -25.21
CA CYS A 463 -7.42 5.02 -24.18
C CYS A 463 -6.62 5.16 -22.88
N VAL A 464 -7.30 5.29 -21.75
CA VAL A 464 -6.69 5.33 -20.42
C VAL A 464 -7.11 4.10 -19.63
N MET A 465 -6.13 3.39 -19.08
CA MET A 465 -6.33 2.25 -18.20
C MET A 465 -6.30 2.67 -16.73
N VAL A 466 -7.40 2.53 -16.00
CA VAL A 466 -7.49 2.75 -14.56
C VAL A 466 -7.15 1.42 -13.85
N LEU A 467 -5.96 1.35 -13.27
CA LEU A 467 -5.32 0.17 -12.68
C LEU A 467 -4.83 0.45 -11.25
N SER A 468 -5.51 1.38 -10.56
CA SER A 468 -5.15 1.88 -9.23
C SER A 468 -5.72 1.01 -8.11
N ARG A 469 -5.85 1.54 -6.89
CA ARG A 469 -6.54 0.88 -5.78
C ARG A 469 -8.06 1.06 -5.90
N HIS A 470 -8.83 0.14 -5.32
CA HIS A 470 -10.27 0.04 -5.58
C HIS A 470 -11.04 1.33 -5.26
N ASP A 471 -10.66 1.99 -4.17
CA ASP A 471 -11.23 3.27 -3.68
C ASP A 471 -11.15 4.42 -4.67
N SER A 472 -10.24 4.31 -5.65
CA SER A 472 -9.97 5.37 -6.62
C SER A 472 -10.49 5.08 -8.03
N HIS A 473 -11.02 3.87 -8.28
CA HIS A 473 -11.43 3.44 -9.61
C HIS A 473 -12.55 4.31 -10.18
N GLY A 474 -13.68 4.43 -9.48
CA GLY A 474 -14.85 5.18 -9.96
C GLY A 474 -14.52 6.62 -10.30
N ARG A 475 -13.80 7.31 -9.40
CA ARG A 475 -13.35 8.70 -9.60
C ARG A 475 -12.49 8.85 -10.85
N TYR A 476 -11.44 8.04 -11.01
CA TYR A 476 -10.54 8.15 -12.16
C TYR A 476 -11.22 7.72 -13.46
N ALA A 477 -12.06 6.69 -13.43
CA ALA A 477 -12.82 6.23 -14.59
C ALA A 477 -13.77 7.32 -15.10
N ALA A 478 -14.49 8.00 -14.20
CA ALA A 478 -15.36 9.11 -14.57
C ALA A 478 -14.56 10.31 -15.12
N GLN A 479 -13.40 10.64 -14.54
CA GLN A 479 -12.52 11.68 -15.06
C GLN A 479 -11.98 11.38 -16.47
N VAL A 480 -11.59 10.13 -16.74
CA VAL A 480 -11.15 9.68 -18.07
C VAL A 480 -12.23 9.91 -19.12
N LEU A 481 -13.46 9.47 -18.83
CA LEU A 481 -14.59 9.58 -19.76
C LEU A 481 -14.98 11.04 -20.00
N ARG A 482 -15.00 11.87 -18.95
CA ARG A 482 -15.19 13.33 -19.08
C ARG A 482 -14.09 14.01 -19.90
N GLY A 483 -12.87 13.47 -19.85
CA GLY A 483 -11.74 13.91 -20.67
C GLY A 483 -11.83 13.52 -22.16
N GLY A 484 -12.81 12.69 -22.55
CA GLY A 484 -13.06 12.26 -23.92
C GLY A 484 -12.16 11.12 -24.41
N ALA A 485 -11.51 10.39 -23.50
CA ALA A 485 -10.69 9.22 -23.83
C ALA A 485 -11.48 7.91 -23.60
N ALA A 486 -11.16 6.88 -24.38
CA ALA A 486 -11.70 5.55 -24.13
C ALA A 486 -11.22 5.02 -22.77
N LEU A 487 -12.05 4.23 -22.10
CA LEU A 487 -11.79 3.73 -20.75
C LEU A 487 -11.53 2.22 -20.77
N TYR A 488 -10.46 1.80 -20.10
CA TYR A 488 -10.39 0.48 -19.49
C TYR A 488 -10.29 0.65 -17.97
N CYS A 489 -11.21 0.09 -17.20
CA CYS A 489 -11.14 0.15 -15.74
C CYS A 489 -11.01 -1.26 -15.15
N GLU A 490 -9.98 -1.51 -14.34
CA GLU A 490 -9.94 -2.73 -13.55
C GLU A 490 -11.11 -2.80 -12.57
N LYS A 491 -11.50 -4.02 -12.19
CA LYS A 491 -12.60 -4.24 -11.26
C LYS A 491 -12.16 -3.97 -9.80
N PRO A 492 -13.06 -3.50 -8.93
CA PRO A 492 -14.46 -3.11 -9.20
C PRO A 492 -14.56 -1.73 -9.87
N LEU A 493 -15.69 -1.43 -10.54
CA LEU A 493 -15.89 -0.11 -11.15
C LEU A 493 -16.16 1.00 -10.12
N GLY A 494 -16.65 0.63 -8.94
CA GLY A 494 -16.91 1.51 -7.81
C GLY A 494 -17.18 0.67 -6.56
N LEU A 495 -16.99 1.28 -5.39
CA LEU A 495 -17.26 0.67 -4.09
C LEU A 495 -18.61 1.09 -3.52
N THR A 496 -19.20 2.14 -4.08
CA THR A 496 -20.50 2.66 -3.69
C THR A 496 -21.39 2.88 -4.90
N GLU A 497 -22.71 2.90 -4.68
CA GLU A 497 -23.65 3.20 -5.74
C GLU A 497 -23.50 4.62 -6.29
N ALA A 498 -23.15 5.59 -5.45
CA ALA A 498 -22.91 6.97 -5.86
C ALA A 498 -21.71 7.08 -6.82
N GLU A 499 -20.65 6.31 -6.61
CA GLU A 499 -19.52 6.24 -7.55
C GLU A 499 -19.93 5.61 -8.88
N LEU A 500 -20.77 4.57 -8.86
CA LEU A 500 -21.27 3.92 -10.08
C LEU A 500 -22.22 4.85 -10.86
N GLU A 501 -23.02 5.64 -10.15
CA GLU A 501 -23.86 6.69 -10.75
C GLU A 501 -23.00 7.77 -11.44
N ASP A 502 -22.01 8.32 -10.75
CA ASP A 502 -21.10 9.34 -11.31
C ASP A 502 -20.39 8.82 -12.59
N LEU A 503 -19.96 7.55 -12.54
CA LEU A 503 -19.35 6.87 -13.67
C LEU A 503 -20.34 6.64 -14.82
N ALA A 504 -21.57 6.24 -14.52
CA ALA A 504 -22.61 6.02 -15.52
C ALA A 504 -22.96 7.31 -16.26
N ASP A 505 -23.11 8.42 -15.54
CA ASP A 505 -23.36 9.74 -16.15
C ASP A 505 -22.18 10.19 -17.02
N ALA A 506 -20.94 10.03 -16.54
CA ALA A 506 -19.75 10.33 -17.33
C ALA A 506 -19.68 9.49 -18.61
N TRP A 507 -20.00 8.20 -18.52
CA TRP A 507 -20.00 7.28 -19.67
C TRP A 507 -21.04 7.70 -20.71
N LEU A 508 -22.30 7.88 -20.30
CA LEU A 508 -23.39 8.29 -21.19
C LEU A 508 -23.12 9.64 -21.86
N ALA A 509 -22.55 10.61 -21.12
CA ALA A 509 -22.24 11.93 -21.66
C ALA A 509 -21.04 11.93 -22.62
N SER A 510 -20.06 11.04 -22.42
CA SER A 510 -18.82 11.02 -23.22
C SER A 510 -19.00 10.46 -24.64
N GLY A 511 -19.87 9.47 -24.80
CA GLY A 511 -19.94 8.65 -26.02
C GLY A 511 -18.66 7.84 -26.30
N ALA A 512 -17.71 7.80 -25.37
CA ALA A 512 -16.44 7.09 -25.53
C ALA A 512 -16.62 5.58 -25.23
N PRO A 513 -15.87 4.69 -25.91
CA PRO A 513 -15.85 3.28 -25.57
C PRO A 513 -15.33 3.04 -24.16
N ALA A 514 -15.97 2.14 -23.42
CA ALA A 514 -15.58 1.77 -22.06
C ALA A 514 -15.58 0.25 -21.90
N MET A 515 -14.57 -0.28 -21.20
CA MET A 515 -14.46 -1.71 -20.88
C MET A 515 -14.03 -1.89 -19.42
N ALA A 516 -14.65 -2.86 -18.74
CA ALA A 516 -14.26 -3.26 -17.39
C ALA A 516 -13.33 -4.48 -17.39
N GLY A 517 -12.52 -4.61 -16.33
CA GLY A 517 -11.52 -5.66 -16.11
C GLY A 517 -12.06 -7.07 -15.81
N PHE A 518 -13.22 -7.43 -16.35
CA PHE A 518 -13.84 -8.75 -16.15
C PHE A 518 -13.35 -9.80 -17.16
N ASN A 519 -12.11 -10.26 -16.99
CA ASN A 519 -11.43 -11.17 -17.92
C ASN A 519 -12.15 -12.52 -18.21
N ARG A 520 -13.04 -12.99 -17.33
CA ARG A 520 -13.66 -14.33 -17.43
C ARG A 520 -14.60 -14.45 -18.61
N ARG A 521 -15.30 -13.36 -18.98
CA ARG A 521 -16.15 -13.30 -20.19
C ARG A 521 -15.40 -13.72 -21.46
N PHE A 522 -14.11 -13.37 -21.50
CA PHE A 522 -13.22 -13.60 -22.64
C PHE A 522 -12.50 -14.97 -22.59
N ALA A 523 -12.78 -15.80 -21.58
CA ALA A 523 -12.19 -17.13 -21.48
C ALA A 523 -12.77 -18.04 -22.57
N PRO A 524 -11.96 -18.85 -23.29
CA PRO A 524 -12.47 -19.73 -24.33
C PRO A 524 -13.59 -20.67 -23.85
N ALA A 525 -13.49 -21.17 -22.61
CA ALA A 525 -14.53 -22.00 -22.03
C ALA A 525 -15.87 -21.26 -21.84
N MET A 526 -15.86 -19.98 -21.44
CA MET A 526 -17.10 -19.20 -21.32
C MET A 526 -17.76 -18.96 -22.67
N ARG A 527 -16.97 -18.61 -23.69
CA ARG A 527 -17.48 -18.36 -25.05
C ARG A 527 -18.15 -19.59 -25.62
N VAL A 528 -17.46 -20.74 -25.55
CA VAL A 528 -17.97 -22.02 -26.03
C VAL A 528 -19.24 -22.42 -25.26
N LEU A 529 -19.24 -22.29 -23.93
CA LEU A 529 -20.41 -22.59 -23.12
C LEU A 529 -21.59 -21.70 -23.52
N ARG A 530 -21.38 -20.38 -23.57
CA ARG A 530 -22.43 -19.41 -23.90
C ARG A 530 -23.04 -19.66 -25.28
N ALA A 531 -22.21 -19.96 -26.28
CA ALA A 531 -22.68 -20.29 -27.63
C ALA A 531 -23.48 -21.59 -27.69
N ALA A 532 -23.28 -22.50 -26.73
CA ALA A 532 -24.02 -23.77 -26.65
C ALA A 532 -25.33 -23.68 -25.85
N LEU A 533 -25.56 -22.59 -25.10
CA LEU A 533 -26.76 -22.44 -24.29
C LEU A 533 -28.01 -22.22 -25.17
N PRO A 534 -29.13 -22.91 -24.88
CA PRO A 534 -30.38 -22.69 -25.59
C PRO A 534 -30.92 -21.28 -25.33
N ALA A 535 -31.37 -20.61 -26.39
CA ALA A 535 -31.94 -19.27 -26.29
C ALA A 535 -33.28 -19.29 -25.53
N GLY A 536 -33.46 -18.37 -24.58
CA GLY A 536 -34.72 -18.17 -23.87
C GLY A 536 -35.04 -19.17 -22.76
N ALA A 537 -34.18 -20.16 -22.49
CA ALA A 537 -34.36 -21.09 -21.38
C ALA A 537 -33.70 -20.56 -20.09
N PRO A 538 -34.34 -20.71 -18.92
CA PRO A 538 -33.75 -20.28 -17.64
C PRO A 538 -32.52 -21.13 -17.29
N LEU A 539 -31.55 -20.51 -16.63
CA LEU A 539 -30.32 -21.15 -16.19
C LEU A 539 -30.30 -21.35 -14.68
N GLN A 540 -29.79 -22.49 -14.23
CA GLN A 540 -29.41 -22.73 -12.84
C GLN A 540 -27.89 -22.82 -12.77
N ILE A 541 -27.25 -21.88 -12.07
CA ILE A 541 -25.79 -21.77 -12.01
C ILE A 541 -25.28 -21.95 -10.59
N THR A 542 -24.25 -22.77 -10.40
CA THR A 542 -23.47 -22.83 -9.15
C THR A 542 -22.02 -22.47 -9.45
N TYR A 543 -21.48 -21.50 -8.72
CA TYR A 543 -20.08 -21.09 -8.85
C TYR A 543 -19.38 -21.13 -7.50
N ARG A 544 -18.46 -22.09 -7.33
CA ARG A 544 -17.59 -22.22 -6.16
C ARG A 544 -16.21 -21.63 -6.42
N VAL A 545 -15.73 -20.83 -5.47
CA VAL A 545 -14.42 -20.18 -5.50
C VAL A 545 -13.68 -20.37 -4.18
N PHE A 546 -12.49 -20.95 -4.24
CA PHE A 546 -11.57 -21.12 -3.13
C PHE A 546 -10.38 -20.17 -3.29
N ALA A 547 -10.50 -18.97 -2.73
CA ALA A 547 -9.54 -17.88 -2.94
C ALA A 547 -8.36 -17.88 -1.96
N GLY A 548 -8.40 -18.76 -0.95
CA GLY A 548 -7.33 -18.95 0.04
C GLY A 548 -7.13 -17.78 0.99
N ARG A 549 -6.44 -18.04 2.10
CA ARG A 549 -6.23 -17.05 3.18
C ARG A 549 -5.29 -15.94 2.74
N LEU A 550 -5.69 -14.69 2.97
CA LEU A 550 -4.80 -13.54 2.82
C LEU A 550 -3.84 -13.43 4.01
N PRO A 551 -2.58 -13.00 3.79
CA PRO A 551 -1.63 -12.79 4.89
C PRO A 551 -2.09 -11.63 5.80
N PRO A 552 -1.68 -11.62 7.09
CA PRO A 552 -1.92 -10.48 7.98
C PRO A 552 -1.43 -9.16 7.36
N GLY A 553 -2.21 -8.09 7.52
CA GLY A 553 -1.88 -6.77 6.98
C GLY A 553 -2.04 -6.62 5.45
N HIS A 554 -2.71 -7.56 4.78
CA HIS A 554 -3.03 -7.41 3.36
C HIS A 554 -3.95 -6.20 3.12
N TRP A 555 -3.73 -5.44 2.05
CA TRP A 555 -4.44 -4.19 1.76
C TRP A 555 -5.95 -4.35 1.54
N TYR A 556 -6.44 -5.56 1.23
CA TYR A 556 -7.89 -5.83 1.20
C TYR A 556 -8.57 -5.68 2.56
N PHE A 557 -7.79 -5.71 3.66
CA PHE A 557 -8.32 -5.52 5.01
C PHE A 557 -8.53 -4.06 5.38
N ASP A 558 -8.05 -3.14 4.55
CA ASP A 558 -8.38 -1.73 4.66
C ASP A 558 -9.87 -1.53 4.30
N PRO A 559 -10.71 -1.01 5.21
CA PRO A 559 -12.13 -0.76 4.95
C PRO A 559 -12.39 0.11 3.72
N LEU A 560 -11.46 1.02 3.38
CA LEU A 560 -11.59 1.87 2.19
C LEU A 560 -11.52 1.06 0.88
N GLN A 561 -11.01 -0.18 0.91
CA GLN A 561 -10.76 -0.98 -0.28
C GLN A 561 -11.93 -1.93 -0.63
N GLY A 562 -13.00 -1.94 0.18
CA GLY A 562 -14.22 -2.71 -0.07
C GLY A 562 -14.11 -4.23 0.13
N GLY A 563 -12.97 -4.72 0.64
CA GLY A 563 -12.76 -6.13 0.94
C GLY A 563 -12.86 -7.05 -0.27
N ARG A 564 -12.99 -8.36 0.00
CA ARG A 564 -13.06 -9.39 -1.06
C ARG A 564 -14.40 -9.43 -1.77
N LEU A 565 -15.48 -9.02 -1.12
CA LEU A 565 -16.80 -8.99 -1.73
C LEU A 565 -16.86 -7.98 -2.89
N LEU A 566 -16.60 -6.70 -2.63
CA LEU A 566 -16.60 -5.69 -3.68
C LEU A 566 -15.39 -5.87 -4.61
N GLY A 567 -14.23 -6.25 -4.06
CA GLY A 567 -12.98 -6.33 -4.80
C GLY A 567 -12.78 -7.56 -5.67
N GLU A 568 -13.20 -8.76 -5.25
CA GLU A 568 -12.95 -10.02 -5.98
C GLU A 568 -14.24 -10.75 -6.36
N VAL A 569 -15.28 -10.74 -5.51
CA VAL A 569 -16.53 -11.48 -5.78
C VAL A 569 -17.35 -10.88 -6.92
N CYS A 570 -17.25 -9.58 -7.16
CA CYS A 570 -17.78 -8.91 -8.35
C CYS A 570 -17.36 -9.62 -9.66
N HIS A 571 -16.20 -10.28 -9.67
CA HIS A 571 -15.72 -11.05 -10.82
C HIS A 571 -16.59 -12.28 -11.13
N PHE A 572 -17.09 -12.95 -10.09
CA PHE A 572 -17.91 -14.15 -10.25
C PHE A 572 -19.36 -13.81 -10.50
N ILE A 573 -19.85 -12.72 -9.90
CA ILE A 573 -21.15 -12.11 -10.25
C ILE A 573 -21.16 -11.80 -11.75
N ASP A 574 -20.09 -11.18 -12.24
CA ASP A 574 -19.93 -10.85 -13.64
C ASP A 574 -19.92 -12.07 -14.58
N ALA A 575 -19.14 -13.09 -14.23
CA ALA A 575 -19.06 -14.31 -15.04
C ALA A 575 -20.41 -15.05 -15.13
N VAL A 576 -21.21 -15.03 -14.06
CA VAL A 576 -22.58 -15.54 -14.03
C VAL A 576 -23.49 -14.67 -14.91
N GLY A 577 -23.47 -13.36 -14.72
CA GLY A 577 -24.28 -12.41 -15.48
C GLY A 577 -23.97 -12.41 -16.99
N PHE A 578 -22.75 -12.79 -17.39
CA PHE A 578 -22.40 -12.96 -18.81
C PHE A 578 -23.13 -14.14 -19.49
N LEU A 579 -23.46 -15.19 -18.73
CA LEU A 579 -24.20 -16.34 -19.24
C LEU A 579 -25.71 -16.10 -19.25
N ILE A 580 -26.23 -15.34 -18.28
CA ILE A 580 -27.67 -15.14 -18.09
C ILE A 580 -28.15 -13.94 -18.94
N PRO A 581 -29.12 -14.12 -19.85
CA PRO A 581 -29.67 -13.02 -20.64
C PRO A 581 -30.50 -12.02 -19.82
N GLY A 582 -31.20 -12.50 -18.78
CA GLY A 582 -32.04 -11.69 -17.91
C GLY A 582 -31.28 -10.71 -17.02
N ARG A 583 -32.03 -9.83 -16.35
CA ARG A 583 -31.52 -8.81 -15.42
C ARG A 583 -31.62 -9.31 -13.98
N PRO A 584 -30.63 -9.02 -13.13
CA PRO A 584 -30.72 -9.38 -11.71
C PRO A 584 -31.87 -8.60 -11.05
N VAL A 585 -32.68 -9.29 -10.24
CA VAL A 585 -33.83 -8.70 -9.52
C VAL A 585 -33.68 -8.76 -8.01
N ASP A 586 -33.13 -9.85 -7.47
CA ASP A 586 -33.00 -10.07 -6.02
C ASP A 586 -31.61 -10.61 -5.68
N VAL A 587 -31.04 -10.06 -4.61
CA VAL A 587 -29.73 -10.44 -4.08
C VAL A 587 -29.87 -10.83 -2.62
N ARG A 588 -29.50 -12.06 -2.29
CA ARG A 588 -29.29 -12.51 -0.91
C ARG A 588 -27.82 -12.83 -0.72
N ALA A 589 -27.26 -12.43 0.41
CA ALA A 589 -25.88 -12.75 0.73
C ALA A 589 -25.73 -12.98 2.24
N THR A 590 -24.96 -14.01 2.59
CA THR A 590 -24.63 -14.36 3.97
C THR A 590 -23.12 -14.43 4.12
N GLY A 591 -22.58 -13.81 5.17
CA GLY A 591 -21.16 -13.76 5.44
C GLY A 591 -20.88 -13.03 6.74
N VAL A 592 -19.60 -12.86 7.07
CA VAL A 592 -19.21 -11.95 8.17
C VAL A 592 -19.37 -10.51 7.68
N ASP A 593 -19.73 -9.61 8.60
CA ASP A 593 -19.95 -8.20 8.35
C ASP A 593 -18.81 -7.56 7.54
N VAL A 594 -19.16 -7.00 6.38
CA VAL A 594 -18.23 -6.38 5.43
C VAL A 594 -17.51 -5.15 5.99
N ARG A 595 -18.02 -4.56 7.07
CA ARG A 595 -17.37 -3.46 7.82
C ARG A 595 -16.12 -3.91 8.55
N ASP A 596 -15.93 -5.21 8.73
CA ASP A 596 -14.65 -5.82 9.11
C ASP A 596 -14.14 -6.69 7.95
N PRO A 597 -13.45 -6.11 6.93
CA PRO A 597 -12.96 -6.86 5.79
C PRO A 597 -11.90 -7.91 6.16
N GLY A 598 -11.26 -7.75 7.33
CA GLY A 598 -10.34 -8.73 7.90
C GLY A 598 -11.05 -10.04 8.26
N ALA A 599 -12.25 -9.95 8.79
CA ALA A 599 -13.10 -11.09 9.15
C ALA A 599 -14.00 -11.55 7.98
N ALA A 600 -14.46 -10.65 7.11
CA ALA A 600 -15.31 -10.90 5.94
C ALA A 600 -14.56 -11.48 4.73
N GLN A 601 -13.86 -12.61 4.93
CA GLN A 601 -13.10 -13.27 3.87
C GLN A 601 -13.92 -14.32 3.11
N SER A 602 -15.10 -14.72 3.60
CA SER A 602 -15.97 -15.70 2.95
C SER A 602 -17.40 -15.19 2.89
N VAL A 603 -18.10 -15.53 1.81
CA VAL A 603 -19.47 -15.09 1.54
C VAL A 603 -20.16 -16.09 0.63
N THR A 604 -21.45 -16.30 0.84
CA THR A 604 -22.35 -17.04 -0.05
C THR A 604 -23.40 -16.09 -0.58
N LEU A 605 -23.65 -16.10 -1.89
CA LEU A 605 -24.62 -15.25 -2.57
C LEU A 605 -25.65 -16.11 -3.30
N GLN A 606 -26.90 -15.69 -3.26
CA GLN A 606 -27.98 -16.16 -4.12
C GLN A 606 -28.48 -14.99 -4.97
N LEU A 607 -28.53 -15.19 -6.28
CA LEU A 607 -29.01 -14.22 -7.26
C LEU A 607 -30.22 -14.79 -7.98
N THR A 608 -31.24 -13.95 -8.18
CA THR A 608 -32.41 -14.26 -9.01
C THR A 608 -32.50 -13.23 -10.15
N TYR A 609 -32.94 -13.69 -11.31
CA TYR A 609 -33.07 -12.88 -12.53
C TYR A 609 -34.53 -12.85 -13.03
N ASP A 610 -34.87 -11.84 -13.83
CA ASP A 610 -36.22 -11.64 -14.39
C ASP A 610 -36.64 -12.70 -15.44
N ASP A 611 -35.67 -13.42 -16.01
CA ASP A 611 -35.89 -14.57 -16.91
C ASP A 611 -36.05 -15.91 -16.17
N ALA A 612 -36.28 -15.85 -14.86
CA ALA A 612 -36.36 -17.00 -13.93
C ALA A 612 -35.05 -17.78 -13.74
N SER A 613 -33.92 -17.31 -14.27
CA SER A 613 -32.62 -17.88 -13.94
C SER A 613 -32.23 -17.62 -12.49
N THR A 614 -31.43 -18.53 -11.92
CA THR A 614 -30.89 -18.42 -10.56
C THR A 614 -29.41 -18.77 -10.53
N ALA A 615 -28.68 -18.15 -9.62
CA ALA A 615 -27.27 -18.45 -9.42
C ALA A 615 -26.88 -18.46 -7.94
N SER A 616 -26.07 -19.45 -7.56
CA SER A 616 -25.46 -19.59 -6.23
C SER A 616 -23.96 -19.38 -6.35
N ILE A 617 -23.39 -18.42 -5.62
CA ILE A 617 -21.94 -18.19 -5.57
C ILE A 617 -21.44 -18.49 -4.17
N VAL A 618 -20.52 -19.45 -4.04
CA VAL A 618 -19.87 -19.80 -2.78
C VAL A 618 -18.41 -19.36 -2.84
N TYR A 619 -18.06 -18.29 -2.12
CA TYR A 619 -16.72 -17.76 -2.07
C TYR A 619 -16.07 -18.03 -0.71
N GLY A 620 -15.05 -18.89 -0.70
CA GLY A 620 -14.29 -19.28 0.49
C GLY A 620 -12.91 -18.63 0.51
N GLY A 621 -12.69 -17.70 1.42
CA GLY A 621 -11.38 -17.07 1.63
C GLY A 621 -10.51 -17.75 2.67
N LEU A 622 -10.97 -18.83 3.32
CA LEU A 622 -10.21 -19.53 4.36
C LEU A 622 -9.62 -20.87 3.88
N THR A 623 -9.70 -21.14 2.58
CA THR A 623 -9.30 -22.44 2.01
C THR A 623 -7.78 -22.64 2.02
N PRO A 624 -7.28 -23.87 2.28
CA PRO A 624 -5.85 -24.16 2.22
C PRO A 624 -5.33 -24.11 0.77
N SER A 625 -4.01 -23.94 0.62
CA SER A 625 -3.35 -23.98 -0.68
C SER A 625 -3.44 -25.36 -1.33
N GLY A 626 -3.60 -25.42 -2.66
CA GLY A 626 -3.58 -26.66 -3.45
C GLY A 626 -4.96 -27.17 -3.90
N ALA A 627 -6.05 -26.65 -3.34
CA ALA A 627 -7.40 -26.96 -3.83
C ALA A 627 -7.66 -26.29 -5.20
N PRO A 628 -8.44 -26.93 -6.11
CA PRO A 628 -8.88 -26.29 -7.35
C PRO A 628 -9.64 -24.99 -7.06
N LYS A 629 -9.17 -23.89 -7.65
CA LYS A 629 -9.63 -22.53 -7.28
C LYS A 629 -11.08 -22.30 -7.66
N GLU A 630 -11.50 -22.69 -8.85
CA GLU A 630 -12.78 -22.26 -9.44
C GLU A 630 -13.51 -23.45 -10.06
N LEU A 631 -14.79 -23.59 -9.75
CA LEU A 631 -15.69 -24.59 -10.33
C LEU A 631 -17.03 -23.92 -10.64
N LEU A 632 -17.40 -23.88 -11.92
CA LEU A 632 -18.67 -23.33 -12.38
C LEU A 632 -19.49 -24.45 -13.03
N GLU A 633 -20.74 -24.58 -12.62
CA GLU A 633 -21.69 -25.57 -13.13
C GLU A 633 -22.96 -24.86 -13.57
N VAL A 634 -23.50 -25.26 -14.72
CA VAL A 634 -24.71 -24.71 -15.34
C VAL A 634 -25.62 -25.86 -15.70
N ALA A 635 -26.90 -25.73 -15.37
CA ALA A 635 -27.96 -26.62 -15.83
C ALA A 635 -29.10 -25.81 -16.45
N THR A 636 -29.65 -26.31 -17.54
CA THR A 636 -30.81 -25.75 -18.24
C THR A 636 -31.51 -26.87 -19.01
N ASP A 637 -32.56 -26.56 -19.75
CA ASP A 637 -33.33 -27.56 -20.48
C ASP A 637 -32.44 -28.32 -21.49
N GLY A 638 -32.40 -29.65 -21.35
CA GLY A 638 -31.61 -30.54 -22.20
C GLY A 638 -30.09 -30.39 -22.14
N LEU A 639 -29.53 -29.50 -21.31
CA LEU A 639 -28.09 -29.24 -21.25
C LEU A 639 -27.58 -29.00 -19.82
N ALA A 640 -26.48 -29.67 -19.48
CA ALA A 640 -25.66 -29.32 -18.31
C ALA A 640 -24.21 -29.09 -18.74
N ALA A 641 -23.48 -28.26 -18.02
CA ALA A 641 -22.07 -27.98 -18.29
C ALA A 641 -21.28 -27.70 -17.01
N ARG A 642 -19.98 -28.00 -17.05
CA ARG A 642 -19.04 -27.78 -15.95
C ARG A 642 -17.73 -27.20 -16.47
N ILE A 643 -17.30 -26.10 -15.89
CA ILE A 643 -15.96 -25.51 -16.07
C ILE A 643 -15.13 -25.74 -14.81
N ASP A 644 -13.98 -26.41 -14.97
CA ASP A 644 -13.04 -26.71 -13.88
C ASP A 644 -11.75 -25.86 -14.05
N ASP A 645 -11.59 -24.86 -13.19
CA ASP A 645 -10.51 -23.85 -13.16
C ASP A 645 -10.18 -23.23 -14.53
N PHE A 646 -11.16 -23.17 -15.43
CA PHE A 646 -11.00 -22.82 -16.86
C PHE A 646 -10.02 -23.72 -17.64
N ARG A 647 -9.54 -24.81 -17.04
CA ARG A 647 -8.65 -25.81 -17.67
C ARG A 647 -9.44 -26.84 -18.47
N SER A 648 -10.71 -27.04 -18.15
CA SER A 648 -11.60 -27.87 -18.95
C SER A 648 -13.04 -27.38 -18.91
N LEU A 649 -13.76 -27.65 -19.99
CA LEU A 649 -15.22 -27.55 -20.11
C LEU A 649 -15.75 -28.96 -20.41
N THR A 650 -16.70 -29.43 -19.62
CA THR A 650 -17.47 -30.65 -19.89
C THR A 650 -18.92 -30.28 -20.15
N VAL A 651 -19.52 -30.83 -21.21
CA VAL A 651 -20.92 -30.59 -21.60
C VAL A 651 -21.66 -31.92 -21.68
N TRP A 652 -22.87 -31.95 -21.13
CA TRP A 652 -23.83 -33.04 -21.17
C TRP A 652 -25.10 -32.56 -21.89
N ASN A 653 -25.53 -33.26 -22.95
CA ASN A 653 -26.69 -32.88 -23.78
C ASN A 653 -27.55 -34.10 -24.19
N GLY A 654 -27.62 -35.11 -23.33
CA GLY A 654 -28.32 -36.39 -23.61
C GLY A 654 -27.47 -37.45 -24.31
N GLY A 655 -26.30 -37.10 -24.86
CA GLY A 655 -25.32 -38.03 -25.41
C GLY A 655 -24.16 -38.37 -24.47
N ARG A 656 -23.08 -38.96 -25.01
CA ARG A 656 -21.82 -39.13 -24.25
C ARG A 656 -21.25 -37.74 -23.88
N PRO A 657 -20.79 -37.53 -22.63
CA PRO A 657 -20.25 -36.23 -22.21
C PRO A 657 -19.06 -35.81 -23.08
N ALA A 658 -19.06 -34.57 -23.57
CA ALA A 658 -17.96 -34.00 -24.34
C ALA A 658 -17.08 -33.16 -23.42
N THR A 659 -15.78 -33.44 -23.37
CA THR A 659 -14.83 -32.65 -22.56
C THR A 659 -13.75 -32.02 -23.43
N THR A 660 -13.64 -30.69 -23.39
CA THR A 660 -12.58 -29.92 -24.03
C THR A 660 -11.58 -29.47 -22.97
N LYS A 661 -10.28 -29.74 -23.20
CA LYS A 661 -9.19 -29.29 -22.32
C LYS A 661 -8.48 -28.07 -22.93
N TYR A 662 -8.20 -27.07 -22.10
CA TYR A 662 -7.51 -25.84 -22.49
C TYR A 662 -6.10 -25.83 -21.89
N ARG A 663 -5.10 -25.45 -22.68
CA ARG A 663 -3.70 -25.28 -22.24
C ARG A 663 -3.37 -23.80 -22.05
N GLY A 664 -2.41 -23.49 -21.16
CA GLY A 664 -1.98 -22.12 -20.88
C GLY A 664 -2.78 -21.45 -19.75
N ALA A 665 -2.74 -20.11 -19.65
CA ALA A 665 -3.50 -19.31 -18.69
C ALA A 665 -4.86 -18.90 -19.32
N PRO A 666 -5.91 -19.74 -19.23
CA PRO A 666 -7.05 -19.69 -20.14
C PRO A 666 -8.16 -18.75 -19.66
N LYS A 667 -7.91 -17.97 -18.61
CA LYS A 667 -8.91 -17.08 -17.97
C LYS A 667 -9.17 -15.78 -18.76
N GLY A 668 -8.81 -15.71 -20.04
CA GLY A 668 -9.27 -14.64 -20.94
C GLY A 668 -8.50 -13.32 -20.97
N HIS A 669 -7.52 -13.05 -20.09
CA HIS A 669 -6.80 -11.75 -20.07
C HIS A 669 -6.23 -11.32 -21.44
N ALA A 670 -5.58 -12.24 -22.16
CA ALA A 670 -5.02 -11.92 -23.48
C ALA A 670 -6.11 -11.68 -24.55
N ALA A 671 -7.27 -12.32 -24.41
CA ALA A 671 -8.41 -12.10 -25.31
C ALA A 671 -9.11 -10.77 -25.00
N GLN A 672 -9.22 -10.42 -23.71
CA GLN A 672 -9.75 -9.12 -23.26
C GLN A 672 -8.91 -7.94 -23.75
N MET A 673 -7.58 -8.01 -23.64
CA MET A 673 -6.71 -6.92 -24.13
C MET A 673 -6.82 -6.75 -25.66
N ARG A 674 -6.97 -7.85 -26.41
CA ARG A 674 -7.28 -7.80 -27.84
C ARG A 674 -8.64 -7.18 -28.13
N ALA A 675 -9.66 -7.54 -27.35
CA ALA A 675 -10.99 -6.97 -27.48
C ALA A 675 -10.99 -5.47 -27.18
N LEU A 676 -10.22 -5.01 -26.18
CA LEU A 676 -10.03 -3.58 -25.89
C LEU A 676 -9.44 -2.84 -27.10
N VAL A 677 -8.36 -3.35 -27.68
CA VAL A 677 -7.73 -2.72 -28.86
C VAL A 677 -8.71 -2.65 -30.03
N ARG A 678 -9.52 -3.70 -30.26
CA ARG A 678 -10.56 -3.69 -31.29
C ARG A 678 -11.68 -2.70 -31.00
N LEU A 679 -12.18 -2.67 -29.76
CA LEU A 679 -13.25 -1.77 -29.31
C LEU A 679 -12.88 -0.30 -29.55
N VAL A 680 -11.63 0.08 -29.26
CA VAL A 680 -11.20 1.48 -29.44
C VAL A 680 -10.92 1.81 -30.91
N ARG A 681 -10.54 0.83 -31.73
CA ARG A 681 -10.23 1.04 -33.16
C ARG A 681 -11.45 1.00 -34.07
N ASN A 682 -12.45 0.17 -33.76
CA ASN A 682 -13.56 -0.12 -34.66
C ASN A 682 -14.88 0.31 -34.04
N ARG A 683 -15.62 1.20 -34.72
CA ARG A 683 -16.99 1.58 -34.32
C ARG A 683 -17.98 0.41 -34.41
N THR A 684 -17.71 -0.56 -35.29
CA THR A 684 -18.49 -1.77 -35.47
C THR A 684 -17.74 -2.96 -34.87
N VAL A 685 -18.14 -3.33 -33.66
CA VAL A 685 -17.83 -4.64 -33.07
C VAL A 685 -18.92 -5.61 -33.50
N ASP A 686 -18.57 -6.85 -33.84
CA ASP A 686 -19.55 -7.92 -34.03
C ASP A 686 -20.37 -8.12 -32.73
N GLU A 687 -21.57 -8.70 -32.84
CA GLU A 687 -22.49 -8.85 -31.70
C GLU A 687 -21.86 -9.58 -30.50
N GLU A 688 -20.98 -10.54 -30.76
CA GLU A 688 -20.29 -11.28 -29.71
C GLU A 688 -19.32 -10.36 -28.96
N SER A 689 -18.47 -9.63 -29.69
CA SER A 689 -17.52 -8.66 -29.14
C SER A 689 -18.22 -7.49 -28.44
N ALA A 690 -19.37 -7.03 -28.96
CA ALA A 690 -20.17 -5.98 -28.33
C ALA A 690 -20.72 -6.42 -26.97
N ARG A 691 -21.15 -7.68 -26.84
CA ARG A 691 -21.62 -8.26 -25.56
C ARG A 691 -20.48 -8.51 -24.57
N GLU A 692 -19.30 -8.91 -25.04
CA GLU A 692 -18.14 -9.05 -24.16
C GLU A 692 -17.65 -7.71 -23.62
N ALA A 693 -17.73 -6.66 -24.44
CA ALA A 693 -17.38 -5.29 -24.08
C ALA A 693 -18.55 -4.51 -23.44
N ASP A 694 -19.68 -5.15 -23.12
CA ASP A 694 -20.86 -4.49 -22.60
C ASP A 694 -20.59 -3.87 -21.21
N PHE A 695 -20.45 -2.54 -21.23
CA PHE A 695 -20.16 -1.76 -20.04
C PHE A 695 -21.38 -1.65 -19.10
N ALA A 696 -22.60 -1.68 -19.62
CA ALA A 696 -23.81 -1.66 -18.79
C ALA A 696 -23.90 -2.94 -17.95
N SER A 697 -23.61 -4.10 -18.55
CA SER A 697 -23.51 -5.37 -17.82
C SER A 697 -22.38 -5.35 -16.78
N ALA A 698 -21.27 -4.66 -17.03
CA ALA A 698 -20.20 -4.51 -16.03
C ALA A 698 -20.59 -3.58 -14.86
N LEU A 699 -21.36 -2.52 -15.13
CA LEU A 699 -21.96 -1.66 -14.09
C LEU A 699 -22.94 -2.47 -13.22
N TRP A 700 -23.77 -3.33 -13.84
CA TRP A 700 -24.63 -4.29 -13.13
C TRP A 700 -23.83 -5.17 -12.16
N SER A 701 -22.72 -5.76 -12.62
CA SER A 701 -21.87 -6.62 -11.78
C SER A 701 -21.36 -5.90 -10.52
N SER A 702 -20.98 -4.62 -10.65
CA SER A 702 -20.49 -3.82 -9.53
C SER A 702 -21.62 -3.37 -8.60
N LEU A 703 -22.80 -3.01 -9.16
CA LEU A 703 -23.99 -2.69 -8.38
C LEU A 703 -24.47 -3.89 -7.56
N VAL A 704 -24.56 -5.07 -8.17
CA VAL A 704 -24.96 -6.31 -7.48
C VAL A 704 -23.96 -6.66 -6.37
N ALA A 705 -22.67 -6.39 -6.55
CA ALA A 705 -21.70 -6.56 -5.47
C ALA A 705 -21.97 -5.59 -4.30
N CYS A 706 -22.32 -4.32 -4.59
CA CYS A 706 -22.76 -3.37 -3.56
C CYS A 706 -24.04 -3.85 -2.85
N ARG A 707 -25.02 -4.38 -3.59
CA ARG A 707 -26.24 -4.97 -3.02
C ARG A 707 -25.97 -6.19 -2.17
N ALA A 708 -25.02 -7.05 -2.56
CA ALA A 708 -24.59 -8.18 -1.75
C ALA A 708 -23.96 -7.71 -0.43
N ALA A 709 -23.15 -6.65 -0.44
CA ALA A 709 -22.58 -6.08 0.77
C ALA A 709 -23.66 -5.51 1.71
N GLN A 710 -24.67 -4.86 1.14
CA GLN A 710 -25.86 -4.40 1.86
C GLN A 710 -26.66 -5.57 2.44
N ALA A 711 -26.86 -6.65 1.68
CA ALA A 711 -27.58 -7.84 2.11
C ALA A 711 -26.89 -8.55 3.28
N VAL A 712 -25.56 -8.68 3.27
CA VAL A 712 -24.79 -9.22 4.41
C VAL A 712 -24.98 -8.37 5.65
N THR A 713 -24.96 -7.03 5.50
CA THR A 713 -25.10 -6.11 6.63
C THR A 713 -26.52 -6.09 7.21
N ALA A 714 -27.52 -6.19 6.33
CA ALA A 714 -28.93 -6.13 6.69
C ALA A 714 -29.52 -7.49 7.11
N ASP A 715 -28.77 -8.58 6.90
CA ASP A 715 -29.19 -9.97 7.11
C ASP A 715 -30.54 -10.31 6.45
N ARG A 716 -30.73 -9.81 5.23
CA ARG A 716 -31.96 -10.01 4.44
C ARG A 716 -31.70 -9.84 2.94
N ALA A 717 -32.69 -10.23 2.14
CA ALA A 717 -32.69 -9.94 0.71
C ALA A 717 -32.73 -8.42 0.44
N VAL A 718 -32.03 -8.02 -0.62
CA VAL A 718 -32.00 -6.64 -1.12
C VAL A 718 -32.31 -6.68 -2.61
N GLU A 719 -33.16 -5.76 -3.05
CA GLU A 719 -33.50 -5.58 -4.45
C GLU A 719 -32.25 -5.17 -5.26
N ALA A 720 -32.08 -5.78 -6.44
CA ALA A 720 -30.94 -5.50 -7.29
C ALA A 720 -31.03 -4.12 -7.98
N ALA A 721 -32.24 -3.58 -8.12
CA ALA A 721 -32.53 -2.39 -8.91
C ALA A 721 -31.68 -1.16 -8.52
N PRO A 722 -31.32 -0.31 -9.50
CA PRO A 722 -30.65 0.96 -9.23
C PRO A 722 -31.57 1.92 -8.49
N SER A 723 -31.03 2.66 -7.52
CA SER A 723 -31.78 3.64 -6.72
C SER A 723 -31.98 4.95 -7.44
N THR A 724 -31.23 5.21 -8.51
CA THR A 724 -31.14 6.55 -9.13
C THR A 724 -31.50 6.53 -10.62
N PRO A 725 -32.08 7.63 -11.15
CA PRO A 725 -32.48 7.71 -12.56
C PRO A 725 -31.31 7.60 -13.54
N ALA A 726 -30.14 8.15 -13.20
CA ALA A 726 -28.95 8.10 -14.03
C ALA A 726 -28.46 6.67 -14.24
N LEU A 727 -28.30 5.94 -13.14
CA LEU A 727 -27.89 4.54 -13.17
C LEU A 727 -28.97 3.66 -13.82
N ALA A 728 -30.26 3.94 -13.56
CA ALA A 728 -31.36 3.25 -14.23
C ALA A 728 -31.32 3.42 -15.76
N ARG A 729 -31.08 4.62 -16.28
CA ARG A 729 -30.92 4.86 -17.72
C ARG A 729 -29.74 4.07 -18.30
N ALA A 730 -28.58 4.13 -17.65
CA ALA A 730 -27.38 3.43 -18.11
C ALA A 730 -27.57 1.90 -18.14
N LEU A 731 -28.35 1.36 -17.20
CA LEU A 731 -28.65 -0.06 -17.08
C LEU A 731 -29.90 -0.49 -17.87
N GLY A 732 -30.58 0.44 -18.56
CA GLY A 732 -31.79 0.19 -19.32
C GLY A 732 -33.02 -0.14 -18.47
N CYS A 733 -33.06 0.28 -17.20
CA CYS A 733 -34.16 0.11 -16.26
C CYS A 733 -35.19 1.27 -16.33
N PRO A 734 -36.44 1.04 -15.92
CA PRO A 734 -37.39 2.12 -15.66
C PRO A 734 -36.85 3.09 -14.60
N ALA A 735 -37.23 4.38 -14.69
CA ALA A 735 -36.80 5.36 -13.70
C ALA A 735 -37.37 5.02 -12.31
N PRO A 736 -36.56 5.12 -11.23
CA PRO A 736 -37.02 4.86 -9.87
C PRO A 736 -38.23 5.72 -9.53
N GLY A 737 -39.28 5.12 -8.96
CA GLY A 737 -40.50 5.84 -8.55
C GLY A 737 -41.53 6.13 -9.65
N THR A 738 -41.32 5.67 -10.90
CA THR A 738 -42.32 5.80 -11.98
C THR A 738 -43.27 4.60 -12.12
N ALA A 739 -43.08 3.55 -11.32
CA ALA A 739 -44.02 2.44 -11.23
C ALA A 739 -45.27 2.85 -10.42
N GLY A 740 -46.25 3.43 -11.12
CA GLY A 740 -47.63 3.42 -10.66
C GLY A 740 -48.11 1.99 -10.49
N ALA A 741 -48.82 1.76 -9.38
CA ALA A 741 -49.58 0.56 -9.03
C ALA A 741 -49.96 -0.36 -10.22
N THR A 742 -49.11 -1.34 -10.53
CA THR A 742 -49.55 -2.58 -11.17
C THR A 742 -49.53 -3.66 -10.11
N ALA A 743 -50.71 -3.91 -9.56
CA ALA A 743 -50.96 -4.98 -8.63
C ALA A 743 -50.44 -6.31 -9.21
N VAL A 744 -49.59 -6.99 -8.43
CA VAL A 744 -49.42 -8.44 -8.54
C VAL A 744 -50.81 -9.06 -8.42
N PRO A 745 -51.26 -9.93 -9.35
CA PRO A 745 -52.51 -10.65 -9.17
C PRO A 745 -52.38 -11.51 -7.91
N LYS A 746 -53.18 -11.21 -6.88
CA LYS A 746 -53.34 -12.12 -5.74
C LYS A 746 -53.77 -13.49 -6.27
N PRO A 747 -53.17 -14.60 -5.82
CA PRO A 747 -53.68 -15.91 -6.14
C PRO A 747 -55.12 -16.00 -5.61
N SER A 748 -56.04 -16.41 -6.49
CA SER A 748 -57.44 -16.66 -6.14
C SER A 748 -57.50 -17.63 -4.97
N SER A 749 -58.15 -17.21 -3.88
CA SER A 749 -58.52 -18.08 -2.77
C SER A 749 -59.52 -19.13 -3.25
N GLY A 750 -59.01 -20.28 -3.70
CA GLY A 750 -59.79 -21.49 -3.90
C GLY A 750 -60.23 -22.02 -2.55
N SER A 751 -61.54 -22.08 -2.33
CA SER A 751 -62.19 -22.66 -1.16
C SER A 751 -61.73 -24.10 -0.94
N SER A 752 -61.32 -24.41 0.29
CA SER A 752 -61.21 -25.79 0.74
C SER A 752 -62.61 -26.42 0.82
N SER A 753 -62.84 -27.46 0.01
CA SER A 753 -63.81 -28.50 0.37
C SER A 753 -63.03 -29.70 0.87
N ALA A 754 -63.25 -30.04 2.13
CA ALA A 754 -62.78 -31.26 2.75
C ALA A 754 -63.28 -32.50 1.99
N ALA A 755 -62.40 -33.46 1.76
CA ALA A 755 -62.76 -34.86 1.59
C ALA A 755 -61.60 -35.75 2.04
N THR A 756 -61.88 -36.45 3.13
CA THR A 756 -61.20 -37.56 3.77
C THR A 756 -60.79 -38.66 2.77
N ILE A 757 -59.52 -39.07 2.78
CA ILE A 757 -58.95 -40.38 3.19
C ILE A 757 -57.44 -40.32 2.94
#